data_AF-A0A2S5SZR6-F1
#
_entry.id   AF-A0A2S5SZR6-F1
#
_cell.length_a   1.000
_cell.length_b   1.000
_cell.length_c   1.000
_cell.angle_alpha   90.00
_cell.angle_beta   90.00
_cell.angle_gamma   90.00
#
_symmetry.space_group_name_H-M   'P 1'
#
loop_
_entity.id
_entity.type
_entity.pdbx_description
1 polymer ?
#
loop_
_entity_poly.entity_id
_entity_poly.type
_entity_poly.pdbx_seq_one_letter_code
_entity_poly.pdbx_strand_id
1 'polypeptide(L)'
;MGYQQSGSITQSYATGAVRGSAYVGGLVGYRWAGSIADSFWDMETTEQDEAVGNIGSALGATGLTTAQARQASSYAGWDFDTVWYQERDLRPMLRAFAAPDRDGDGVYEISNLYQLQLMDAWRDRNYVLIRDIDASATDATLPGFDAAGIWSAQGFAPVGRTDQANSFQGSLDGQGHVISGLTIDRSGEDYAGLFGRTFDATIANVGLEGGSVTGRTFVGGLVGVQSGGSIAQSYATGAVAGLNAVGGLVGAQNGGSIAQSYATGAVEGTLDVGGLVGYQQSGSITQSYATGAVEGTHRVGGLVGLQGGGSIAQSYATGAVEGSNFVGGLVGLQDGGSIEQSYATGAVSGRDYVGGLVGRQLGGSITQSYATGAVSGRDYVGGLVGYQQSGSITQSYATGAVAGDWYIGGLVGYQWGGSIADSFWDRNTTQQDEAVGNIGSASGATGLTTAQMQDPFTFIDAGWDFAAIWGKSSLNENGGYMMLRGVGPGTLYDDYVRVAAVDLSRVYGSSNPALAPHVTIAGVGAANVSVGWGSAVGPQANAGAYAFTDPGVLDISTGSPGGVYVDYGSGTLTVTPRAITVTASNLSRLYGEANPALTFGPIGGDGLASFHADLAAAGFGLVTAAGMQSDVGSYAIDLTGANGNYDVTFTPGTLTVTPRAITVTADDLRKLLGQADPALTWSITGGSLASFDTEAGVFGGDLMRDPGEGVGTYSIRQGTLVANSNYDVTFVDGTLTIAPVAVSVASLFERALPLSLQADPTEGGALVLCDTGVLPEAECAAYPHPANRGLAHVGFAQ
;
A
#
# COMPACT_ATOMS: atom_id res chain seq x y z
N MET A 1 59.27 17.24 -36.02
CA MET A 1 60.60 16.87 -35.46
C MET A 1 61.39 18.15 -35.15
N GLY A 2 62.11 18.24 -34.03
CA GLY A 2 62.88 19.45 -33.69
C GLY A 2 64.12 19.69 -34.57
N TYR A 3 65.03 18.71 -34.63
CA TYR A 3 66.30 18.81 -35.34
C TYR A 3 66.63 17.50 -36.07
N GLN A 4 66.87 17.55 -37.39
CA GLN A 4 67.31 16.42 -38.21
C GLN A 4 68.82 16.56 -38.52
N GLN A 5 69.66 15.81 -37.80
CA GLN A 5 71.10 15.80 -38.04
C GLN A 5 71.49 14.99 -39.29
N SER A 6 70.88 13.82 -39.42
CA SER A 6 71.09 12.82 -40.48
C SER A 6 69.97 11.77 -40.41
N GLY A 7 69.83 10.93 -41.45
CA GLY A 7 68.78 9.89 -41.53
C GLY A 7 67.58 10.31 -42.37
N SER A 8 66.62 9.40 -42.55
CA SER A 8 65.46 9.55 -43.43
C SER A 8 64.16 9.72 -42.65
N ILE A 9 63.30 10.66 -43.07
CA ILE A 9 61.89 10.75 -42.67
C ILE A 9 61.06 10.26 -43.85
N THR A 10 60.22 9.24 -43.63
CA THR A 10 59.46 8.55 -44.68
C THR A 10 58.06 8.19 -44.20
N GLN A 11 57.04 8.28 -45.06
CA GLN A 11 55.64 7.92 -44.75
C GLN A 11 55.18 8.45 -43.37
N SER A 12 55.46 9.73 -43.12
CA SER A 12 55.23 10.40 -41.84
C SER A 12 54.33 11.62 -42.03
N TYR A 13 53.50 11.97 -41.04
CA TYR A 13 52.75 13.23 -41.06
C TYR A 13 52.86 14.04 -39.76
N ALA A 14 52.52 15.33 -39.86
CA ALA A 14 52.40 16.24 -38.74
C ALA A 14 51.11 17.07 -38.83
N THR A 15 50.56 17.41 -37.66
CA THR A 15 49.34 18.19 -37.45
C THR A 15 49.40 18.80 -36.04
N GLY A 16 48.69 19.91 -35.81
CA GLY A 16 48.66 20.60 -34.51
C GLY A 16 49.77 21.63 -34.33
N ALA A 17 49.46 22.71 -33.60
CA ALA A 17 50.17 23.98 -33.70
C ALA A 17 51.66 23.90 -33.33
N VAL A 18 52.52 24.17 -34.32
CA VAL A 18 53.98 24.18 -34.16
C VAL A 18 54.43 25.62 -33.97
N ARG A 19 54.81 25.99 -32.74
CA ARG A 19 55.21 27.37 -32.39
C ARG A 19 56.63 27.41 -31.82
N GLY A 20 57.39 28.42 -32.21
CA GLY A 20 58.78 28.64 -31.77
C GLY A 20 59.30 30.02 -32.16
N SER A 21 60.51 30.38 -31.70
CA SER A 21 61.13 31.69 -31.94
C SER A 21 62.18 31.71 -33.06
N ALA A 22 62.63 30.55 -33.52
CA ALA A 22 63.52 30.37 -34.66
C ALA A 22 63.37 28.94 -35.22
N TYR A 23 63.57 28.78 -36.53
CA TYR A 23 63.54 27.49 -37.22
C TYR A 23 62.26 26.67 -36.92
N VAL A 24 61.11 27.25 -37.29
CA VAL A 24 59.79 26.64 -37.15
C VAL A 24 59.33 26.17 -38.53
N GLY A 25 58.84 24.94 -38.62
CA GLY A 25 58.34 24.32 -39.85
C GLY A 25 57.47 23.12 -39.51
N GLY A 26 56.46 22.86 -40.35
CA GLY A 26 55.35 21.97 -39.99
C GLY A 26 55.76 20.51 -39.75
N LEU A 27 56.81 20.03 -40.43
CA LEU A 27 57.33 18.67 -40.27
C LEU A 27 58.68 18.64 -39.51
N VAL A 28 59.58 19.59 -39.80
CA VAL A 28 60.92 19.68 -39.18
C VAL A 28 61.27 21.13 -38.82
N GLY A 29 61.77 21.37 -37.60
CA GLY A 29 62.25 22.71 -37.21
C GLY A 29 63.53 23.09 -37.97
N TYR A 30 64.61 22.35 -37.73
CA TYR A 30 65.89 22.54 -38.43
C TYR A 30 66.42 21.23 -39.02
N ARG A 31 66.85 21.24 -40.28
CA ARG A 31 67.50 20.12 -40.97
C ARG A 31 68.92 20.47 -41.36
N TRP A 32 69.88 19.64 -40.94
CA TRP A 32 71.30 19.73 -41.32
C TRP A 32 71.62 18.84 -42.51
N ALA A 33 71.22 17.55 -42.45
CA ALA A 33 71.38 16.58 -43.53
C ALA A 33 70.31 15.47 -43.42
N GLY A 34 70.35 14.48 -44.33
CA GLY A 34 69.40 13.37 -44.40
C GLY A 34 68.43 13.47 -45.58
N SER A 35 67.31 12.78 -45.52
CA SER A 35 66.24 12.85 -46.54
C SER A 35 64.86 13.00 -45.90
N ILE A 36 63.91 13.47 -46.71
CA ILE A 36 62.47 13.38 -46.46
C ILE A 36 61.86 12.79 -47.74
N ALA A 37 60.89 11.89 -47.63
CA ALA A 37 60.12 11.34 -48.75
C ALA A 37 58.71 10.97 -48.29
N ASP A 38 57.75 11.03 -49.21
CA ASP A 38 56.36 10.58 -49.00
C ASP A 38 55.76 11.03 -47.66
N SER A 39 56.10 12.26 -47.23
CA SER A 39 55.77 12.78 -45.91
C SER A 39 54.99 14.09 -46.02
N PHE A 40 54.10 14.33 -45.06
CA PHE A 40 53.05 15.32 -45.19
C PHE A 40 52.98 16.21 -43.95
N TRP A 41 52.42 17.42 -44.08
CA TRP A 41 51.99 18.17 -42.90
C TRP A 41 50.73 18.97 -43.20
N ASP A 42 49.89 19.12 -42.19
CA ASP A 42 48.70 19.95 -42.24
C ASP A 42 49.11 21.40 -41.97
N MET A 43 49.16 22.24 -43.01
CA MET A 43 49.67 23.61 -42.96
C MET A 43 48.84 24.50 -42.03
N GLU A 44 47.54 24.28 -42.00
CA GLU A 44 46.57 25.10 -41.27
C GLU A 44 46.62 24.81 -39.77
N THR A 45 46.57 23.54 -39.36
CA THR A 45 46.64 23.15 -37.94
C THR A 45 48.05 23.22 -37.36
N THR A 46 49.11 23.09 -38.16
CA THR A 46 50.49 23.36 -37.69
C THR A 46 50.82 24.84 -37.62
N GLU A 47 50.04 25.70 -38.30
CA GLU A 47 50.29 27.13 -38.49
C GLU A 47 51.57 27.42 -39.31
N GLN A 48 52.01 26.48 -40.16
CA GLN A 48 53.27 26.55 -40.92
C GLN A 48 53.09 26.32 -42.42
N ASP A 49 53.39 27.33 -43.24
CA ASP A 49 53.41 27.24 -44.70
C ASP A 49 54.54 26.35 -45.26
N GLU A 50 55.57 26.04 -44.45
CA GLU A 50 56.82 25.42 -44.89
C GLU A 50 57.16 24.14 -44.13
N ALA A 51 57.61 23.10 -44.85
CA ALA A 51 57.93 21.81 -44.25
C ALA A 51 59.09 21.88 -43.24
N VAL A 52 60.12 22.68 -43.55
CA VAL A 52 61.39 22.73 -42.82
C VAL A 52 61.83 24.17 -42.51
N GLY A 53 61.83 24.53 -41.23
CA GLY A 53 61.99 25.91 -40.77
C GLY A 53 63.34 26.60 -41.00
N ASN A 54 64.36 25.90 -41.51
CA ASN A 54 65.66 26.49 -41.88
C ASN A 54 65.98 26.48 -43.39
N ILE A 55 65.16 25.83 -44.23
CA ILE A 55 65.40 25.69 -45.68
C ILE A 55 64.14 25.79 -46.55
N GLY A 56 62.95 25.98 -45.96
CA GLY A 56 61.67 25.91 -46.66
C GLY A 56 61.23 24.48 -46.95
N SER A 57 60.25 24.32 -47.84
CA SER A 57 59.67 23.02 -48.19
C SER A 57 60.66 22.13 -48.93
N ALA A 58 61.13 21.09 -48.24
CA ALA A 58 62.09 20.14 -48.77
C ALA A 58 61.43 19.18 -49.78
N LEU A 59 62.19 18.78 -50.80
CA LEU A 59 61.80 17.69 -51.71
C LEU A 59 61.40 16.44 -50.92
N GLY A 60 60.25 15.86 -51.23
CA GLY A 60 59.68 14.71 -50.52
C GLY A 60 58.79 15.06 -49.32
N ALA A 61 58.57 16.34 -49.03
CA ALA A 61 57.53 16.82 -48.12
C ALA A 61 56.41 17.53 -48.90
N THR A 62 55.14 17.25 -48.56
CA THR A 62 53.96 17.84 -49.20
C THR A 62 53.03 18.49 -48.17
N GLY A 63 52.76 19.78 -48.33
CA GLY A 63 51.82 20.52 -47.48
C GLY A 63 50.38 20.25 -47.90
N LEU A 64 49.52 20.00 -46.93
CA LEU A 64 48.08 19.75 -47.09
C LEU A 64 47.27 20.79 -46.30
N THR A 65 46.09 21.17 -46.80
CA THR A 65 45.07 21.83 -45.96
C THR A 65 44.42 20.82 -45.01
N THR A 66 43.68 21.28 -43.99
CA THR A 66 42.91 20.42 -43.08
C THR A 66 41.95 19.51 -43.84
N ALA A 67 41.31 20.03 -44.89
CA ALA A 67 40.41 19.28 -45.75
C ALA A 67 41.16 18.19 -46.56
N GLN A 68 42.37 18.48 -47.06
CA GLN A 68 43.19 17.50 -47.78
C GLN A 68 43.79 16.43 -46.83
N ALA A 69 44.21 16.81 -45.63
CA ALA A 69 44.72 15.89 -44.60
C ALA A 69 43.64 14.92 -44.07
N ARG A 70 42.36 15.16 -44.40
CA ARG A 70 41.21 14.29 -44.13
C ARG A 70 40.75 13.51 -45.38
N GLN A 71 41.61 13.37 -46.39
CA GLN A 71 41.37 12.60 -47.61
C GLN A 71 42.54 11.65 -47.90
N ALA A 72 42.28 10.34 -47.94
CA ALA A 72 43.32 9.32 -48.18
C ALA A 72 44.06 9.49 -49.53
N SER A 73 43.36 10.01 -50.54
CA SER A 73 43.93 10.32 -51.87
C SER A 73 45.00 11.43 -51.86
N SER A 74 45.08 12.24 -50.81
CA SER A 74 46.15 13.23 -50.62
C SER A 74 47.50 12.59 -50.26
N TYR A 75 47.46 11.44 -49.58
CA TYR A 75 48.63 10.74 -49.06
C TYR A 75 49.26 9.81 -50.12
N ALA A 76 49.66 10.41 -51.25
CA ALA A 76 50.28 9.69 -52.35
C ALA A 76 51.52 8.90 -51.90
N GLY A 77 51.57 7.61 -52.24
CA GLY A 77 52.65 6.70 -51.85
C GLY A 77 52.47 6.01 -50.49
N TRP A 78 51.32 6.18 -49.82
CA TRP A 78 51.01 5.46 -48.57
C TRP A 78 50.22 4.17 -48.82
N ASP A 79 50.45 3.18 -47.97
CA ASP A 79 49.72 1.92 -47.93
C ASP A 79 48.59 2.01 -46.90
N PHE A 80 47.34 2.11 -47.39
CA PHE A 80 46.11 2.08 -46.57
C PHE A 80 45.48 0.68 -46.48
N ASP A 81 46.04 -0.32 -47.16
CA ASP A 81 45.59 -1.71 -47.09
C ASP A 81 46.18 -2.41 -45.85
N THR A 82 47.46 -2.17 -45.56
CA THR A 82 48.22 -2.90 -44.51
C THR A 82 48.83 -2.03 -43.41
N VAL A 83 49.22 -0.78 -43.68
CA VAL A 83 49.94 0.07 -42.70
C VAL A 83 49.02 1.11 -42.05
N TRP A 84 48.35 1.90 -42.87
CA TRP A 84 47.47 2.99 -42.44
C TRP A 84 46.00 2.60 -42.55
N TYR A 85 45.15 3.27 -41.78
CA TYR A 85 43.71 3.27 -41.91
C TYR A 85 43.26 4.73 -41.93
N GLN A 86 42.50 5.11 -42.95
CA GLN A 86 41.83 6.39 -43.06
C GLN A 86 40.52 6.19 -43.81
N GLU A 87 39.45 6.77 -43.30
CA GLU A 87 38.11 6.46 -43.73
C GLU A 87 37.16 7.63 -43.38
N ARG A 88 36.17 7.89 -44.23
CA ARG A 88 35.45 9.18 -44.33
C ARG A 88 36.41 10.37 -44.23
N ASP A 89 36.29 11.15 -43.16
CA ASP A 89 36.98 12.41 -42.88
C ASP A 89 37.86 12.34 -41.61
N LEU A 90 38.20 11.13 -41.15
CA LEU A 90 39.26 10.92 -40.16
C LEU A 90 40.63 11.34 -40.71
N ARG A 91 41.60 11.60 -39.83
CA ARG A 91 43.03 11.62 -40.20
C ARG A 91 43.61 10.20 -40.26
N PRO A 92 44.76 9.96 -40.92
CA PRO A 92 45.40 8.65 -40.94
C PRO A 92 45.76 8.13 -39.54
N MET A 93 45.31 6.90 -39.26
CA MET A 93 45.63 6.13 -38.06
C MET A 93 46.56 4.96 -38.45
N LEU A 94 47.56 4.63 -37.62
CA LEU A 94 48.36 3.41 -37.84
C LEU A 94 47.56 2.18 -37.41
N ARG A 95 47.41 1.21 -38.32
CA ARG A 95 46.77 -0.10 -38.03
C ARG A 95 47.47 -0.85 -36.89
N ALA A 96 48.77 -0.57 -36.66
CA ALA A 96 49.56 -1.09 -35.54
C ALA A 96 49.10 -0.63 -34.14
N PHE A 97 48.21 0.37 -34.02
CA PHE A 97 47.64 0.80 -32.73
C PHE A 97 46.23 0.27 -32.45
N ALA A 98 45.75 -0.69 -33.24
CA ALA A 98 44.46 -1.33 -33.00
C ALA A 98 44.46 -2.18 -31.71
N ALA A 99 43.30 -2.78 -31.41
CA ALA A 99 43.20 -3.79 -30.36
C ALA A 99 44.21 -4.93 -30.61
N PRO A 100 44.98 -5.38 -29.61
CA PRO A 100 45.77 -6.59 -29.71
C PRO A 100 44.91 -7.82 -29.41
N ASP A 101 45.17 -8.91 -30.12
CA ASP A 101 45.00 -10.26 -29.58
C ASP A 101 46.19 -10.51 -28.64
N ARG A 102 45.92 -10.65 -27.34
CA ARG A 102 46.98 -10.79 -26.31
C ARG A 102 47.34 -12.24 -26.02
N ASP A 103 46.35 -13.11 -25.98
CA ASP A 103 46.51 -14.49 -25.52
C ASP A 103 46.63 -15.50 -26.68
N GLY A 104 46.43 -15.05 -27.92
CA GLY A 104 46.52 -15.84 -29.15
C GLY A 104 45.26 -16.65 -29.45
N ASP A 105 44.12 -16.24 -28.92
CA ASP A 105 42.83 -16.93 -29.02
C ASP A 105 41.90 -16.36 -30.10
N GLY A 106 42.29 -15.24 -30.74
CA GLY A 106 41.49 -14.54 -31.73
C GLY A 106 40.51 -13.51 -31.15
N VAL A 107 40.62 -13.17 -29.86
CA VAL A 107 39.81 -12.13 -29.19
C VAL A 107 40.65 -10.87 -28.95
N TYR A 108 40.10 -9.72 -29.34
CA TYR A 108 40.84 -8.47 -29.47
C TYR A 108 40.43 -7.45 -28.39
N GLU A 109 41.37 -7.08 -27.52
CA GLU A 109 41.11 -6.19 -26.38
C GLU A 109 41.01 -4.71 -26.77
N ILE A 110 39.84 -4.11 -26.55
CA ILE A 110 39.62 -2.66 -26.70
C ILE A 110 39.80 -1.98 -25.34
N SER A 111 40.76 -1.06 -25.28
CA SER A 111 41.14 -0.34 -24.05
C SER A 111 41.14 1.19 -24.19
N ASN A 112 40.81 1.72 -25.38
CA ASN A 112 40.70 3.14 -25.67
C ASN A 112 39.94 3.41 -26.98
N LEU A 113 39.55 4.67 -27.18
CA LEU A 113 38.79 5.17 -28.33
C LEU A 113 39.47 4.95 -29.69
N TYR A 114 40.80 4.95 -29.77
CA TYR A 114 41.52 4.71 -31.04
C TYR A 114 41.38 3.24 -31.46
N GLN A 115 41.40 2.30 -30.50
CA GLN A 115 41.17 0.88 -30.76
C GLN A 115 39.72 0.60 -31.14
N LEU A 116 38.75 1.29 -30.52
CA LEU A 116 37.33 1.24 -30.90
C LEU A 116 37.13 1.71 -32.35
N GLN A 117 37.72 2.85 -32.72
CA GLN A 117 37.64 3.38 -34.10
C GLN A 117 38.31 2.47 -35.13
N LEU A 118 39.36 1.74 -34.73
CA LEU A 118 40.09 0.78 -35.58
C LEU A 118 39.41 -0.60 -35.71
N MET A 119 38.23 -0.84 -35.11
CA MET A 119 37.44 -2.06 -35.40
C MET A 119 37.06 -2.16 -36.89
N ASP A 120 36.80 -1.03 -37.55
CA ASP A 120 36.44 -1.00 -38.98
C ASP A 120 37.57 -1.48 -39.90
N ALA A 121 38.82 -1.54 -39.38
CA ALA A 121 39.97 -2.06 -40.10
C ALA A 121 39.98 -3.61 -40.23
N TRP A 122 39.24 -4.33 -39.35
CA TRP A 122 39.08 -5.80 -39.36
C TRP A 122 37.72 -6.24 -38.79
N ARG A 123 36.67 -5.96 -39.56
CA ARG A 123 35.25 -6.15 -39.22
C ARG A 123 34.81 -7.60 -38.95
N ASP A 124 35.66 -8.58 -39.23
CA ASP A 124 35.45 -10.02 -39.09
C ASP A 124 35.93 -10.60 -37.74
N ARG A 125 36.51 -9.77 -36.87
CA ARG A 125 37.14 -10.19 -35.61
C ARG A 125 36.21 -10.09 -34.39
N ASN A 126 36.55 -10.86 -33.36
CA ASN A 126 35.88 -10.85 -32.07
C ASN A 126 36.58 -9.86 -31.14
N TYR A 127 35.83 -9.00 -30.47
CA TYR A 127 36.35 -7.93 -29.62
C TYR A 127 35.75 -7.98 -28.21
N VAL A 128 36.54 -7.56 -27.22
CA VAL A 128 36.09 -7.35 -25.85
C VAL A 128 36.46 -5.94 -25.37
N LEU A 129 35.57 -5.27 -24.66
CA LEU A 129 35.97 -4.11 -23.86
C LEU A 129 36.67 -4.61 -22.58
N ILE A 130 37.82 -4.02 -22.23
CA ILE A 130 38.56 -4.32 -20.98
C ILE A 130 38.57 -3.14 -19.99
N ARG A 131 37.76 -2.12 -20.27
CA ARG A 131 37.44 -0.96 -19.43
C ARG A 131 36.40 -0.08 -20.14
N ASP A 132 35.86 0.87 -19.40
CA ASP A 132 35.03 1.95 -19.94
C ASP A 132 35.84 2.87 -20.86
N ILE A 133 35.20 3.38 -21.92
CA ILE A 133 35.81 4.16 -22.99
C ILE A 133 35.21 5.56 -23.01
N ASP A 134 35.98 6.57 -22.59
CA ASP A 134 35.64 7.97 -22.85
C ASP A 134 35.78 8.27 -24.35
N ALA A 135 34.66 8.62 -24.98
CA ALA A 135 34.53 8.97 -26.38
C ALA A 135 34.30 10.47 -26.61
N SER A 136 34.32 11.31 -25.56
CA SER A 136 34.05 12.76 -25.64
C SER A 136 34.95 13.54 -26.62
N ALA A 137 36.13 13.01 -26.95
CA ALA A 137 37.01 13.53 -28.00
C ALA A 137 36.41 13.45 -29.44
N THR A 138 35.25 12.83 -29.60
CA THR A 138 34.45 12.81 -30.85
C THR A 138 33.47 13.98 -30.94
N ASP A 139 33.27 14.74 -29.86
CA ASP A 139 32.33 15.86 -29.82
C ASP A 139 33.02 17.21 -30.04
N ALA A 140 32.75 17.85 -31.17
CA ALA A 140 33.33 19.14 -31.52
C ALA A 140 32.67 20.36 -30.86
N THR A 141 31.62 20.15 -30.04
CA THR A 141 31.00 21.21 -29.23
C THR A 141 31.66 21.33 -27.85
N LEU A 142 32.39 20.30 -27.39
CA LEU A 142 32.98 20.28 -26.05
C LEU A 142 34.27 21.12 -25.94
N PRO A 143 34.47 21.85 -24.82
CA PRO A 143 35.71 22.56 -24.55
C PRO A 143 36.91 21.60 -24.49
N GLY A 144 37.84 21.75 -25.43
CA GLY A 144 39.03 20.90 -25.54
C GLY A 144 39.04 19.97 -26.75
N PHE A 145 38.01 19.99 -27.61
CA PHE A 145 38.07 19.36 -28.93
C PHE A 145 39.31 19.83 -29.72
N ASP A 146 40.05 18.88 -30.29
CA ASP A 146 41.26 19.15 -31.07
C ASP A 146 41.00 18.93 -32.57
N ALA A 147 40.96 20.02 -33.34
CA ALA A 147 40.85 19.96 -34.80
C ALA A 147 42.08 19.34 -35.51
N ALA A 148 43.24 19.30 -34.83
CA ALA A 148 44.41 18.53 -35.25
C ALA A 148 44.30 17.03 -34.93
N GLY A 149 43.35 16.63 -34.07
CA GLY A 149 43.08 15.25 -33.71
C GLY A 149 42.50 14.40 -34.85
N ILE A 150 42.33 13.11 -34.57
CA ILE A 150 41.85 12.11 -35.55
C ILE A 150 40.45 12.44 -36.05
N TRP A 151 39.50 12.68 -35.14
CA TRP A 151 38.11 12.98 -35.47
C TRP A 151 37.95 14.40 -36.01
N SER A 152 36.84 14.62 -36.72
CA SER A 152 36.45 15.91 -37.29
C SER A 152 35.25 16.49 -36.52
N ALA A 153 34.66 17.56 -37.02
CA ALA A 153 33.36 18.04 -36.54
C ALA A 153 32.19 17.04 -36.76
N GLN A 154 32.39 15.97 -37.55
CA GLN A 154 31.42 14.89 -37.74
C GLN A 154 31.59 13.74 -36.73
N GLY A 155 32.56 13.84 -35.82
CA GLY A 155 32.83 12.86 -34.77
C GLY A 155 33.23 11.47 -35.29
N PHE A 156 32.82 10.43 -34.56
CA PHE A 156 33.19 9.05 -34.84
C PHE A 156 32.75 8.59 -36.24
N ALA A 157 33.53 7.73 -36.90
CA ALA A 157 33.20 7.16 -38.20
C ALA A 157 32.60 5.74 -38.02
N PRO A 158 31.31 5.50 -38.36
CA PRO A 158 30.62 4.24 -38.09
C PRO A 158 31.33 2.99 -38.63
N VAL A 159 31.37 1.93 -37.82
CA VAL A 159 31.98 0.63 -38.13
C VAL A 159 31.04 -0.21 -39.00
N GLY A 160 31.49 -0.67 -40.17
CA GLY A 160 30.71 -1.50 -41.09
C GLY A 160 29.66 -0.72 -41.90
N ARG A 161 29.61 -0.90 -43.23
CA ARG A 161 28.89 -0.01 -44.17
C ARG A 161 28.45 -0.67 -45.48
N THR A 162 27.51 0.00 -46.15
CA THR A 162 27.07 -0.12 -47.57
C THR A 162 26.65 -1.49 -48.10
N ASP A 163 27.47 -2.53 -47.97
CA ASP A 163 27.24 -3.88 -48.48
C ASP A 163 27.57 -4.95 -47.43
N GLN A 164 27.41 -6.23 -47.79
CA GLN A 164 27.61 -7.35 -46.87
C GLN A 164 29.08 -7.56 -46.51
N ALA A 165 29.99 -7.51 -47.50
CA ALA A 165 31.43 -7.73 -47.26
C ALA A 165 32.06 -6.57 -46.47
N ASN A 166 31.47 -5.38 -46.57
CA ASN A 166 31.83 -4.22 -45.77
C ASN A 166 31.04 -4.07 -44.46
N SER A 167 30.17 -5.01 -44.08
CA SER A 167 29.49 -5.02 -42.76
C SER A 167 30.41 -5.51 -41.63
N PHE A 168 30.10 -5.12 -40.39
CA PHE A 168 30.64 -5.78 -39.19
C PHE A 168 30.04 -7.19 -39.06
N GLN A 169 30.89 -8.21 -38.91
CA GLN A 169 30.56 -9.64 -38.99
C GLN A 169 31.08 -10.47 -37.82
N GLY A 170 32.04 -9.94 -37.04
CA GLY A 170 32.55 -10.59 -35.83
C GLY A 170 31.68 -10.33 -34.59
N SER A 171 32.32 -10.18 -33.42
CA SER A 171 31.62 -9.90 -32.16
C SER A 171 32.16 -8.69 -31.41
N LEU A 172 31.32 -8.10 -30.56
CA LEU A 172 31.73 -7.18 -29.49
C LEU A 172 31.02 -7.59 -28.20
N ASP A 173 31.79 -7.99 -27.19
CA ASP A 173 31.29 -8.13 -25.81
C ASP A 173 31.81 -6.97 -24.95
N GLY A 174 30.89 -6.15 -24.46
CA GLY A 174 31.22 -5.05 -23.55
C GLY A 174 31.64 -5.50 -22.16
N GLN A 175 31.34 -6.75 -21.75
CA GLN A 175 31.55 -7.26 -20.39
C GLN A 175 30.93 -6.38 -19.27
N GLY A 176 29.95 -5.54 -19.60
CA GLY A 176 29.34 -4.56 -18.70
C GLY A 176 30.02 -3.18 -18.69
N HIS A 177 31.07 -2.97 -19.50
CA HIS A 177 31.70 -1.67 -19.70
C HIS A 177 30.90 -0.74 -20.63
N VAL A 178 31.11 0.55 -20.43
CA VAL A 178 30.39 1.61 -21.16
C VAL A 178 31.30 2.40 -22.09
N ILE A 179 30.72 2.95 -23.15
CA ILE A 179 31.34 3.94 -24.04
C ILE A 179 30.59 5.25 -23.81
N SER A 180 31.24 6.23 -23.20
CA SER A 180 30.59 7.46 -22.73
C SER A 180 30.90 8.67 -23.61
N GLY A 181 29.90 9.51 -23.87
CA GLY A 181 30.07 10.73 -24.67
C GLY A 181 30.40 10.48 -26.14
N LEU A 182 29.90 9.39 -26.74
CA LEU A 182 30.10 9.09 -28.16
C LEU A 182 29.25 10.03 -29.03
N THR A 183 29.90 10.85 -29.84
CA THR A 183 29.24 11.78 -30.76
C THR A 183 29.52 11.40 -32.21
N ILE A 184 28.45 11.31 -33.00
CA ILE A 184 28.42 11.11 -34.45
C ILE A 184 27.49 12.17 -35.02
N ASP A 185 28.02 13.22 -35.63
CA ASP A 185 27.20 14.19 -36.38
C ASP A 185 27.40 13.98 -37.88
N ARG A 186 26.54 13.17 -38.50
CA ARG A 186 26.65 12.77 -39.91
C ARG A 186 25.31 12.92 -40.63
N SER A 187 24.62 14.02 -40.37
CA SER A 187 23.27 14.35 -40.88
C SER A 187 23.03 14.20 -42.40
N GLY A 188 24.08 14.23 -43.23
CA GLY A 188 24.00 13.97 -44.68
C GLY A 188 24.19 12.50 -45.10
N GLU A 189 24.66 11.64 -44.20
CA GLU A 189 25.16 10.29 -44.50
C GLU A 189 24.22 9.19 -43.98
N ASP A 190 24.21 8.03 -44.64
CA ASP A 190 23.48 6.84 -44.18
C ASP A 190 24.33 5.97 -43.24
N TYR A 191 23.66 5.04 -42.54
CA TYR A 191 24.29 4.04 -41.68
C TYR A 191 25.07 4.69 -40.53
N ALA A 192 24.33 5.35 -39.64
CA ALA A 192 24.85 6.06 -38.48
C ALA A 192 24.57 5.30 -37.17
N GLY A 193 25.55 5.33 -36.26
CA GLY A 193 25.64 4.52 -35.04
C GLY A 193 27.08 4.07 -34.81
N LEU A 194 27.38 3.48 -33.64
CA LEU A 194 28.71 2.88 -33.38
C LEU A 194 29.06 1.88 -34.51
N PHE A 195 28.11 1.01 -34.84
CA PHE A 195 28.13 0.23 -36.07
C PHE A 195 27.19 0.87 -37.09
N GLY A 196 27.66 1.15 -38.30
CA GLY A 196 26.78 1.58 -39.39
C GLY A 196 25.93 0.43 -39.91
N ARG A 197 26.54 -0.75 -40.06
CA ARG A 197 25.86 -1.98 -40.49
C ARG A 197 26.54 -3.23 -39.95
N THR A 198 25.73 -4.14 -39.40
CA THR A 198 26.15 -5.50 -39.04
C THR A 198 25.56 -6.55 -40.01
N PHE A 199 26.24 -7.67 -40.14
CA PHE A 199 25.76 -8.88 -40.83
C PHE A 199 26.18 -10.12 -40.02
N ASP A 200 25.20 -10.86 -39.48
CA ASP A 200 25.38 -12.04 -38.60
C ASP A 200 26.30 -11.88 -37.37
N ALA A 201 26.65 -10.64 -37.03
CA ALA A 201 27.46 -10.28 -35.87
C ALA A 201 26.76 -10.55 -34.52
N THR A 202 27.55 -10.64 -33.46
CA THR A 202 27.07 -10.75 -32.06
C THR A 202 27.53 -9.55 -31.23
N ILE A 203 26.60 -8.74 -30.74
CA ILE A 203 26.89 -7.60 -29.85
C ILE A 203 26.24 -7.86 -28.49
N ALA A 204 27.03 -7.81 -27.42
CA ALA A 204 26.59 -8.11 -26.07
C ALA A 204 27.12 -7.10 -25.04
N ASN A 205 26.39 -6.92 -23.93
CA ASN A 205 26.86 -6.31 -22.68
C ASN A 205 27.49 -4.90 -22.81
N VAL A 206 27.13 -4.10 -23.84
CA VAL A 206 27.73 -2.78 -24.10
C VAL A 206 26.71 -1.65 -23.91
N GLY A 207 27.10 -0.65 -23.13
CA GLY A 207 26.31 0.56 -22.90
C GLY A 207 26.88 1.79 -23.60
N LEU A 208 26.02 2.61 -24.22
CA LEU A 208 26.38 3.93 -24.73
C LEU A 208 25.80 5.02 -23.81
N GLU A 209 26.67 5.71 -23.08
CA GLU A 209 26.30 6.65 -22.01
C GLU A 209 26.45 8.12 -22.44
N GLY A 210 25.33 8.82 -22.60
CA GLY A 210 25.29 10.16 -23.17
C GLY A 210 25.75 10.21 -24.63
N GLY A 211 26.27 11.36 -25.07
CA GLY A 211 26.62 11.61 -26.47
C GLY A 211 25.39 11.82 -27.37
N SER A 212 25.60 11.77 -28.69
CA SER A 212 24.54 11.94 -29.69
C SER A 212 24.87 11.26 -31.02
N VAL A 213 23.84 10.79 -31.73
CA VAL A 213 23.96 10.18 -33.06
C VAL A 213 22.98 10.82 -34.04
N THR A 214 23.51 11.68 -34.91
CA THR A 214 22.77 12.32 -36.00
C THR A 214 23.16 11.68 -37.34
N GLY A 215 22.17 11.29 -38.15
CA GLY A 215 22.38 10.71 -39.48
C GLY A 215 21.25 11.04 -40.46
N ARG A 216 21.28 10.47 -41.67
CA ARG A 216 20.21 10.67 -42.68
C ARG A 216 19.21 9.51 -42.70
N THR A 217 19.63 8.31 -43.09
CA THR A 217 18.78 7.10 -43.10
C THR A 217 19.50 5.93 -42.43
N PHE A 218 18.75 5.11 -41.70
CA PHE A 218 19.26 4.01 -40.87
C PHE A 218 20.19 4.55 -39.78
N VAL A 219 19.57 5.20 -38.80
CA VAL A 219 20.23 5.86 -37.67
C VAL A 219 19.86 5.11 -36.40
N GLY A 220 20.84 4.52 -35.73
CA GLY A 220 20.67 3.89 -34.43
C GLY A 220 21.79 4.30 -33.48
N GLY A 221 21.54 4.44 -32.19
CA GLY A 221 22.60 4.75 -31.23
C GLY A 221 23.75 3.73 -31.30
N LEU A 222 23.40 2.44 -31.30
CA LEU A 222 24.35 1.33 -31.37
C LEU A 222 24.55 0.80 -32.80
N VAL A 223 23.46 0.60 -33.57
CA VAL A 223 23.53 -0.01 -34.91
C VAL A 223 22.62 0.70 -35.92
N GLY A 224 23.17 1.18 -37.05
CA GLY A 224 22.37 1.73 -38.16
C GLY A 224 21.46 0.67 -38.80
N VAL A 225 22.03 -0.44 -39.30
CA VAL A 225 21.26 -1.61 -39.79
C VAL A 225 21.80 -2.91 -39.22
N GLN A 226 20.93 -3.68 -38.53
CA GLN A 226 21.16 -5.08 -38.21
C GLN A 226 20.70 -5.97 -39.37
N SER A 227 21.53 -6.89 -39.83
CA SER A 227 21.15 -7.96 -40.77
C SER A 227 21.50 -9.32 -40.16
N GLY A 228 20.51 -10.07 -39.67
CA GLY A 228 20.78 -11.30 -38.92
C GLY A 228 21.45 -11.08 -37.56
N GLY A 229 22.20 -12.06 -37.07
CA GLY A 229 22.99 -11.94 -35.83
C GLY A 229 22.17 -11.72 -34.55
N SER A 230 22.81 -11.14 -33.53
CA SER A 230 22.15 -10.82 -32.25
C SER A 230 22.69 -9.56 -31.58
N ILE A 231 21.80 -8.85 -30.88
CA ILE A 231 22.10 -7.76 -29.95
C ILE A 231 21.48 -8.13 -28.60
N ALA A 232 22.29 -8.24 -27.56
CA ALA A 232 21.86 -8.71 -26.24
C ALA A 232 22.38 -7.81 -25.11
N GLN A 233 21.56 -7.57 -24.07
CA GLN A 233 22.00 -6.93 -22.81
C GLN A 233 22.75 -5.59 -23.04
N SER A 234 22.38 -4.85 -24.09
CA SER A 234 23.09 -3.67 -24.59
C SER A 234 22.14 -2.47 -24.67
N TYR A 235 22.67 -1.25 -24.55
CA TYR A 235 21.80 -0.07 -24.42
C TYR A 235 22.41 1.24 -24.94
N ALA A 236 21.54 2.23 -25.19
CA ALA A 236 21.92 3.58 -25.58
C ALA A 236 21.11 4.66 -24.86
N THR A 237 21.78 5.71 -24.39
CA THR A 237 21.16 6.80 -23.60
C THR A 237 21.36 8.20 -24.20
N GLY A 238 22.28 8.34 -25.18
CA GLY A 238 22.44 9.56 -25.96
C GLY A 238 21.27 9.83 -26.90
N ALA A 239 21.12 11.08 -27.35
CA ALA A 239 20.04 11.47 -28.26
C ALA A 239 20.31 10.98 -29.69
N VAL A 240 19.26 10.59 -30.42
CA VAL A 240 19.36 10.06 -31.79
C VAL A 240 18.46 10.84 -32.74
N ALA A 241 19.01 11.34 -33.85
CA ALA A 241 18.29 12.20 -34.79
C ALA A 241 18.53 11.78 -36.26
N GLY A 242 17.48 11.79 -37.08
CA GLY A 242 17.63 11.56 -38.52
C GLY A 242 16.36 11.73 -39.35
N LEU A 243 16.40 11.38 -40.64
CA LEU A 243 15.23 11.52 -41.51
C LEU A 243 14.38 10.25 -41.57
N ASN A 244 15.00 9.08 -41.73
CA ASN A 244 14.26 7.84 -42.00
C ASN A 244 14.88 6.61 -41.33
N ALA A 245 14.05 5.70 -40.81
CA ALA A 245 14.47 4.51 -40.06
C ALA A 245 15.42 4.90 -38.90
N VAL A 246 14.86 5.62 -37.93
CA VAL A 246 15.56 6.20 -36.77
C VAL A 246 15.14 5.45 -35.52
N GLY A 247 16.09 4.85 -34.80
CA GLY A 247 15.85 4.10 -33.57
C GLY A 247 16.79 4.50 -32.44
N GLY A 248 16.32 4.55 -31.19
CA GLY A 248 17.21 4.85 -30.06
C GLY A 248 18.40 3.88 -29.93
N LEU A 249 18.20 2.60 -30.27
CA LEU A 249 19.26 1.59 -30.30
C LEU A 249 19.62 1.16 -31.73
N VAL A 250 18.62 0.87 -32.57
CA VAL A 250 18.82 0.28 -33.92
C VAL A 250 18.00 1.01 -34.99
N GLY A 251 18.63 1.48 -36.07
CA GLY A 251 17.90 2.16 -37.16
C GLY A 251 16.94 1.21 -37.90
N ALA A 252 17.43 0.05 -38.36
CA ALA A 252 16.60 -1.01 -38.92
C ALA A 252 17.06 -2.43 -38.55
N GLN A 253 16.09 -3.34 -38.33
CA GLN A 253 16.30 -4.77 -38.06
C GLN A 253 15.80 -5.63 -39.24
N ASN A 254 16.75 -6.31 -39.89
CA ASN A 254 16.50 -7.24 -41.00
C ASN A 254 16.91 -8.66 -40.58
N GLY A 255 16.14 -9.25 -39.66
CA GLY A 255 16.42 -10.55 -39.05
C GLY A 255 17.27 -10.46 -37.78
N GLY A 256 17.63 -11.62 -37.25
CA GLY A 256 18.34 -11.73 -35.98
C GLY A 256 17.45 -11.46 -34.77
N SER A 257 18.08 -11.21 -33.61
CA SER A 257 17.39 -10.88 -32.36
C SER A 257 17.92 -9.58 -31.72
N ILE A 258 17.03 -8.91 -31.00
CA ILE A 258 17.32 -7.84 -30.05
C ILE A 258 16.71 -8.29 -28.71
N ALA A 259 17.53 -8.55 -27.70
CA ALA A 259 17.11 -9.18 -26.45
C ALA A 259 17.63 -8.42 -25.22
N GLN A 260 16.79 -8.24 -24.19
CA GLN A 260 17.19 -7.63 -22.91
C GLN A 260 17.91 -6.27 -23.07
N SER A 261 17.55 -5.51 -24.11
CA SER A 261 18.27 -4.34 -24.59
C SER A 261 17.35 -3.12 -24.58
N TYR A 262 17.89 -1.91 -24.39
CA TYR A 262 17.05 -0.73 -24.15
C TYR A 262 17.60 0.60 -24.65
N ALA A 263 16.71 1.58 -24.77
CA ALA A 263 17.05 2.96 -25.13
C ALA A 263 16.34 3.99 -24.23
N THR A 264 17.08 5.00 -23.77
CA THR A 264 16.53 6.05 -22.88
C THR A 264 16.72 7.47 -23.40
N GLY A 265 17.54 7.66 -24.43
CA GLY A 265 17.73 8.96 -25.08
C GLY A 265 16.52 9.40 -25.91
N ALA A 266 16.39 10.70 -26.13
CA ALA A 266 15.34 11.23 -27.01
C ALA A 266 15.62 10.83 -28.48
N VAL A 267 14.55 10.56 -29.24
CA VAL A 267 14.63 10.13 -30.65
C VAL A 267 13.80 11.08 -31.52
N GLU A 268 14.43 11.70 -32.52
CA GLU A 268 13.79 12.66 -33.44
C GLU A 268 13.90 12.16 -34.90
N GLY A 269 12.80 12.20 -35.67
CA GLY A 269 12.93 12.04 -37.12
C GLY A 269 11.68 12.22 -37.98
N THR A 270 11.77 11.96 -39.28
CA THR A 270 10.64 12.19 -40.21
C THR A 270 9.79 10.95 -40.45
N LEU A 271 10.41 9.80 -40.72
CA LEU A 271 9.73 8.57 -41.15
C LEU A 271 10.30 7.33 -40.45
N ASP A 272 9.44 6.37 -40.10
CA ASP A 272 9.81 5.10 -39.47
C ASP A 272 10.69 5.34 -38.21
N VAL A 273 10.11 6.04 -37.23
CA VAL A 273 10.80 6.53 -36.01
C VAL A 273 10.37 5.73 -34.79
N GLY A 274 11.32 5.12 -34.08
CA GLY A 274 11.04 4.25 -32.94
C GLY A 274 11.92 4.53 -31.73
N GLY A 275 11.37 4.46 -30.51
CA GLY A 275 12.16 4.64 -29.30
C GLY A 275 13.30 3.63 -29.13
N LEU A 276 13.15 2.40 -29.63
CA LEU A 276 14.21 1.38 -29.69
C LEU A 276 14.66 1.09 -31.12
N VAL A 277 13.71 0.84 -32.04
CA VAL A 277 13.99 0.40 -33.42
C VAL A 277 13.19 1.22 -34.44
N GLY A 278 13.83 1.85 -35.42
CA GLY A 278 13.11 2.61 -36.46
C GLY A 278 12.21 1.73 -37.33
N TYR A 279 12.82 0.73 -37.99
CA TYR A 279 12.13 -0.21 -38.87
C TYR A 279 12.48 -1.68 -38.56
N GLN A 280 11.50 -2.49 -38.16
CA GLN A 280 11.63 -3.95 -38.07
C GLN A 280 11.07 -4.58 -39.35
N GLN A 281 11.94 -5.05 -40.26
CA GLN A 281 11.50 -5.86 -41.41
C GLN A 281 11.21 -7.31 -40.99
N SER A 282 12.07 -7.87 -40.15
CA SER A 282 11.96 -9.23 -39.59
C SER A 282 12.94 -9.41 -38.43
N GLY A 283 12.86 -10.55 -37.73
CA GLY A 283 13.65 -10.84 -36.53
C GLY A 283 12.76 -10.89 -35.28
N SER A 284 13.38 -10.82 -34.11
CA SER A 284 12.66 -10.67 -32.83
C SER A 284 13.18 -9.49 -32.02
N ILE A 285 12.28 -8.86 -31.27
CA ILE A 285 12.55 -7.94 -30.18
C ILE A 285 11.94 -8.57 -28.93
N THR A 286 12.72 -8.75 -27.86
CA THR A 286 12.29 -9.51 -26.67
C THR A 286 12.86 -8.96 -25.37
N GLN A 287 12.05 -8.84 -24.32
CA GLN A 287 12.48 -8.32 -23.00
C GLN A 287 13.17 -6.95 -23.09
N SER A 288 12.77 -6.14 -24.07
CA SER A 288 13.47 -4.91 -24.49
C SER A 288 12.55 -3.71 -24.40
N TYR A 289 13.09 -2.52 -24.12
CA TYR A 289 12.25 -1.35 -23.79
C TYR A 289 12.81 0.00 -24.21
N ALA A 290 11.93 1.00 -24.27
CA ALA A 290 12.29 2.38 -24.53
C ALA A 290 11.60 3.37 -23.57
N THR A 291 12.36 4.32 -23.02
CA THR A 291 11.84 5.33 -22.07
C THR A 291 12.05 6.77 -22.50
N GLY A 292 12.85 7.01 -23.54
CA GLY A 292 13.07 8.35 -24.10
C GLY A 292 11.84 8.87 -24.86
N ALA A 293 11.70 10.19 -24.96
CA ALA A 293 10.67 10.80 -25.78
C ALA A 293 10.94 10.55 -27.27
N VAL A 294 9.88 10.32 -28.06
CA VAL A 294 9.97 10.02 -29.49
C VAL A 294 9.13 11.04 -30.27
N GLU A 295 9.78 11.86 -31.09
CA GLU A 295 9.14 12.87 -31.93
C GLU A 295 9.32 12.54 -33.41
N GLY A 296 8.26 12.64 -34.21
CA GLY A 296 8.43 12.59 -35.65
C GLY A 296 7.19 12.82 -36.50
N THR A 297 7.31 12.70 -37.83
CA THR A 297 6.18 13.02 -38.72
C THR A 297 5.29 11.81 -39.02
N HIS A 298 5.86 10.67 -39.38
CA HIS A 298 5.11 9.56 -40.00
C HIS A 298 5.60 8.18 -39.52
N ARG A 299 4.68 7.36 -39.00
CA ARG A 299 4.98 6.04 -38.39
C ARG A 299 5.93 6.19 -37.20
N VAL A 300 5.39 6.76 -36.13
CA VAL A 300 6.13 7.09 -34.91
C VAL A 300 5.68 6.14 -33.81
N GLY A 301 6.60 5.39 -33.22
CA GLY A 301 6.32 4.37 -32.22
C GLY A 301 7.17 4.52 -30.96
N GLY A 302 6.57 4.38 -29.78
CA GLY A 302 7.33 4.44 -28.53
C GLY A 302 8.40 3.35 -28.40
N LEU A 303 8.26 2.22 -29.08
CA LEU A 303 9.29 1.18 -29.23
C LEU A 303 9.75 1.01 -30.69
N VAL A 304 8.81 0.87 -31.64
CA VAL A 304 9.10 0.56 -33.05
C VAL A 304 8.32 1.46 -34.01
N GLY A 305 8.99 2.15 -34.94
CA GLY A 305 8.31 3.02 -35.92
C GLY A 305 7.40 2.22 -36.87
N LEU A 306 7.99 1.25 -37.57
CA LEU A 306 7.29 0.32 -38.47
C LEU A 306 7.67 -1.14 -38.17
N GLN A 307 6.66 -1.96 -37.87
CA GLN A 307 6.77 -3.43 -37.89
C GLN A 307 6.27 -3.98 -39.24
N GLY A 308 7.19 -4.28 -40.15
CA GLY A 308 6.92 -5.00 -41.39
C GLY A 308 6.71 -6.51 -41.19
N GLY A 309 7.23 -7.06 -40.09
CA GLY A 309 7.17 -8.48 -39.76
C GLY A 309 7.99 -8.81 -38.51
N GLY A 310 8.28 -10.09 -38.29
CA GLY A 310 8.98 -10.53 -37.08
C GLY A 310 8.08 -10.59 -35.84
N SER A 311 8.67 -10.50 -34.66
CA SER A 311 7.95 -10.45 -33.38
C SER A 311 8.46 -9.37 -32.44
N ILE A 312 7.53 -8.83 -31.64
CA ILE A 312 7.78 -7.99 -30.48
C ILE A 312 7.12 -8.71 -29.30
N ALA A 313 7.91 -9.27 -28.40
CA ALA A 313 7.43 -10.06 -27.26
C ALA A 313 7.97 -9.48 -25.95
N GLN A 314 7.16 -9.47 -24.88
CA GLN A 314 7.62 -9.06 -23.55
C GLN A 314 8.39 -7.72 -23.58
N SER A 315 7.88 -6.72 -24.30
CA SER A 315 8.62 -5.46 -24.56
C SER A 315 7.73 -4.24 -24.32
N TYR A 316 8.29 -3.10 -23.95
CA TYR A 316 7.46 -1.96 -23.50
C TYR A 316 8.03 -0.57 -23.80
N ALA A 317 7.15 0.42 -23.82
CA ALA A 317 7.50 1.83 -24.01
C ALA A 317 6.84 2.74 -22.97
N THR A 318 7.61 3.65 -22.39
CA THR A 318 7.13 4.60 -21.35
C THR A 318 7.33 6.07 -21.70
N GLY A 319 8.14 6.37 -22.73
CA GLY A 319 8.36 7.73 -23.19
C GLY A 319 7.14 8.31 -23.90
N ALA A 320 6.98 9.65 -23.88
CA ALA A 320 5.96 10.32 -24.66
C ALA A 320 6.24 10.18 -26.16
N VAL A 321 5.19 10.02 -26.96
CA VAL A 321 5.26 9.83 -28.41
C VAL A 321 4.46 10.93 -29.10
N GLU A 322 5.11 11.77 -29.90
CA GLU A 322 4.47 12.86 -30.63
C GLU A 322 4.70 12.73 -32.14
N GLY A 323 3.63 12.99 -32.93
CA GLY A 323 3.80 13.13 -34.36
C GLY A 323 2.56 13.51 -35.15
N SER A 324 2.56 13.23 -36.46
CA SER A 324 1.43 13.59 -37.34
C SER A 324 0.59 12.40 -37.79
N ASN A 325 1.18 11.29 -38.25
CA ASN A 325 0.44 10.20 -38.91
C ASN A 325 0.95 8.82 -38.51
N PHE A 326 0.05 7.88 -38.21
CA PHE A 326 0.39 6.52 -37.73
C PHE A 326 1.25 6.59 -36.45
N VAL A 327 0.67 7.12 -35.37
CA VAL A 327 1.36 7.36 -34.10
C VAL A 327 0.89 6.34 -33.06
N GLY A 328 1.81 5.58 -32.48
CA GLY A 328 1.51 4.49 -31.54
C GLY A 328 2.38 4.51 -30.30
N GLY A 329 1.77 4.29 -29.12
CA GLY A 329 2.53 4.23 -27.87
C GLY A 329 3.58 3.12 -27.80
N LEU A 330 3.42 2.04 -28.57
CA LEU A 330 4.44 1.00 -28.79
C LEU A 330 4.90 0.95 -30.26
N VAL A 331 3.96 0.87 -31.22
CA VAL A 331 4.26 0.68 -32.65
C VAL A 331 3.51 1.68 -33.54
N GLY A 332 4.22 2.45 -34.37
CA GLY A 332 3.57 3.43 -35.26
C GLY A 332 2.65 2.78 -36.30
N LEU A 333 3.21 1.82 -37.06
CA LEU A 333 2.48 1.02 -38.06
C LEU A 333 2.85 -0.46 -37.94
N GLN A 334 1.86 -1.34 -37.77
CA GLN A 334 2.00 -2.79 -37.89
C GLN A 334 1.49 -3.24 -39.26
N ASP A 335 2.39 -3.66 -40.15
CA ASP A 335 2.05 -4.28 -41.45
C ASP A 335 1.84 -5.80 -41.31
N GLY A 336 2.62 -6.43 -40.43
CA GLY A 336 2.54 -7.85 -40.11
C GLY A 336 3.28 -8.19 -38.82
N GLY A 337 3.60 -9.47 -38.63
CA GLY A 337 4.28 -9.96 -37.42
C GLY A 337 3.36 -10.12 -36.22
N SER A 338 3.95 -10.21 -35.03
CA SER A 338 3.23 -10.28 -33.75
C SER A 338 3.70 -9.22 -32.75
N ILE A 339 2.76 -8.77 -31.93
CA ILE A 339 2.98 -8.02 -30.69
C ILE A 339 2.34 -8.84 -29.57
N GLU A 340 3.14 -9.28 -28.59
CA GLU A 340 2.74 -10.24 -27.57
C GLU A 340 3.26 -9.82 -26.18
N GLN A 341 2.42 -9.89 -25.15
CA GLN A 341 2.80 -9.58 -23.76
C GLN A 341 3.56 -8.25 -23.63
N SER A 342 3.10 -7.22 -24.34
CA SER A 342 3.82 -5.95 -24.52
C SER A 342 2.92 -4.76 -24.16
N TYR A 343 3.50 -3.63 -23.73
CA TYR A 343 2.69 -2.51 -23.21
C TYR A 343 3.24 -1.11 -23.47
N ALA A 344 2.35 -0.12 -23.44
CA ALA A 344 2.69 1.30 -23.54
C ALA A 344 2.04 2.13 -22.44
N THR A 345 2.82 2.99 -21.77
CA THR A 345 2.33 3.89 -20.71
C THR A 345 2.58 5.37 -20.99
N GLY A 346 3.39 5.70 -22.00
CA GLY A 346 3.66 7.08 -22.41
C GLY A 346 2.45 7.73 -23.06
N ALA A 347 2.30 9.05 -22.91
CA ALA A 347 1.25 9.79 -23.60
C ALA A 347 1.52 9.83 -25.12
N VAL A 348 0.47 9.71 -25.92
CA VAL A 348 0.52 9.63 -27.39
C VAL A 348 -0.23 10.82 -27.99
N SER A 349 0.47 11.67 -28.72
CA SER A 349 -0.07 12.83 -29.42
C SER A 349 0.11 12.66 -30.93
N GLY A 350 -0.97 12.77 -31.70
CA GLY A 350 -0.94 12.62 -33.15
C GLY A 350 -1.92 13.55 -33.87
N ARG A 351 -2.00 13.43 -35.20
CA ARG A 351 -3.12 13.99 -35.97
C ARG A 351 -4.04 12.90 -36.46
N ASP A 352 -3.55 12.02 -37.33
CA ASP A 352 -4.35 10.99 -37.98
C ASP A 352 -3.80 9.59 -37.63
N TYR A 353 -4.69 8.63 -37.35
CA TYR A 353 -4.34 7.24 -36.99
C TYR A 353 -3.47 7.14 -35.71
N VAL A 354 -4.10 7.40 -34.56
CA VAL A 354 -3.42 7.55 -33.27
C VAL A 354 -3.91 6.47 -32.29
N GLY A 355 -2.98 5.67 -31.74
CA GLY A 355 -3.31 4.55 -30.87
C GLY A 355 -2.45 4.45 -29.62
N GLY A 356 -3.06 4.12 -28.47
CA GLY A 356 -2.31 3.97 -27.22
C GLY A 356 -1.25 2.86 -27.25
N LEU A 357 -1.42 1.82 -28.08
CA LEU A 357 -0.40 0.81 -28.37
C LEU A 357 0.07 0.88 -29.83
N VAL A 358 -0.87 0.89 -30.80
CA VAL A 358 -0.54 0.81 -32.23
C VAL A 358 -1.28 1.87 -33.06
N GLY A 359 -0.56 2.70 -33.82
CA GLY A 359 -1.18 3.76 -34.62
C GLY A 359 -2.11 3.21 -35.71
N ARG A 360 -1.64 2.21 -36.46
CA ARG A 360 -2.45 1.45 -37.44
C ARG A 360 -2.01 0.00 -37.56
N GLN A 361 -2.98 -0.91 -37.69
CA GLN A 361 -2.80 -2.33 -37.96
C GLN A 361 -3.30 -2.65 -39.38
N LEU A 362 -2.40 -3.03 -40.29
CA LEU A 362 -2.73 -3.54 -41.64
C LEU A 362 -2.83 -5.07 -41.66
N GLY A 363 -2.19 -5.75 -40.70
CA GLY A 363 -2.13 -7.19 -40.54
C GLY A 363 -1.43 -7.57 -39.23
N GLY A 364 -1.04 -8.83 -39.09
CA GLY A 364 -0.40 -9.34 -37.87
C GLY A 364 -1.37 -9.59 -36.71
N SER A 365 -0.82 -9.74 -35.50
CA SER A 365 -1.58 -9.98 -34.27
C SER A 365 -1.10 -9.09 -33.12
N ILE A 366 -2.05 -8.63 -32.31
CA ILE A 366 -1.81 -7.99 -31.00
C ILE A 366 -2.45 -8.91 -29.95
N THR A 367 -1.65 -9.46 -29.05
CA THR A 367 -2.05 -10.47 -28.08
C THR A 367 -1.57 -10.10 -26.69
N GLN A 368 -2.43 -10.23 -25.67
CA GLN A 368 -2.06 -10.08 -24.26
C GLN A 368 -1.31 -8.76 -23.97
N SER A 369 -1.74 -7.66 -24.59
CA SER A 369 -1.00 -6.39 -24.61
C SER A 369 -1.87 -5.22 -24.15
N TYR A 370 -1.29 -4.16 -23.60
CA TYR A 370 -2.09 -3.07 -23.01
C TYR A 370 -1.53 -1.65 -23.17
N ALA A 371 -2.44 -0.67 -23.10
CA ALA A 371 -2.10 0.75 -23.15
C ALA A 371 -2.77 1.54 -22.01
N THR A 372 -1.99 2.35 -21.28
CA THR A 372 -2.49 3.20 -20.18
C THR A 372 -2.19 4.69 -20.35
N GLY A 373 -1.31 5.05 -21.30
CA GLY A 373 -1.03 6.45 -21.64
C GLY A 373 -2.23 7.15 -22.30
N ALA A 374 -2.40 8.44 -22.02
CA ALA A 374 -3.45 9.24 -22.66
C ALA A 374 -3.18 9.41 -24.16
N VAL A 375 -4.24 9.35 -24.97
CA VAL A 375 -4.19 9.35 -26.44
C VAL A 375 -4.95 10.56 -26.97
N SER A 376 -4.26 11.46 -27.67
CA SER A 376 -4.84 12.65 -28.29
C SER A 376 -4.59 12.65 -29.79
N GLY A 377 -5.64 12.85 -30.58
CA GLY A 377 -5.54 12.95 -32.03
C GLY A 377 -6.65 13.81 -32.64
N ARG A 378 -6.86 13.65 -33.95
CA ARG A 378 -7.95 14.28 -34.69
C ARG A 378 -8.85 13.24 -35.32
N ASP A 379 -8.28 12.40 -36.19
CA ASP A 379 -9.00 11.39 -36.97
C ASP A 379 -8.48 9.98 -36.64
N TYR A 380 -9.38 9.04 -36.36
CA TYR A 380 -9.06 7.63 -36.05
C TYR A 380 -8.21 7.49 -34.76
N VAL A 381 -8.83 7.76 -33.61
CA VAL A 381 -8.15 7.79 -32.30
C VAL A 381 -8.66 6.65 -31.41
N GLY A 382 -7.77 5.74 -31.00
CA GLY A 382 -8.14 4.56 -30.23
C GLY A 382 -7.31 4.35 -28.96
N GLY A 383 -7.95 3.92 -27.88
CA GLY A 383 -7.25 3.63 -26.62
C GLY A 383 -6.15 2.56 -26.73
N LEU A 384 -6.30 1.58 -27.63
CA LEU A 384 -5.28 0.59 -27.98
C LEU A 384 -4.78 0.76 -29.42
N VAL A 385 -5.68 0.84 -30.41
CA VAL A 385 -5.31 0.88 -31.84
C VAL A 385 -6.02 2.01 -32.57
N GLY A 386 -5.30 2.89 -33.27
CA GLY A 386 -5.92 4.00 -34.01
C GLY A 386 -6.82 3.51 -35.15
N TYR A 387 -6.32 2.60 -35.98
CA TYR A 387 -7.06 2.04 -37.11
C TYR A 387 -6.73 0.56 -37.35
N GLN A 388 -7.74 -0.31 -37.36
CA GLN A 388 -7.62 -1.73 -37.71
C GLN A 388 -8.16 -1.97 -39.13
N GLN A 389 -7.27 -2.34 -40.06
CA GLN A 389 -7.64 -2.72 -41.42
C GLN A 389 -7.80 -4.24 -41.59
N SER A 390 -6.96 -5.00 -40.89
CA SER A 390 -6.97 -6.47 -40.80
C SER A 390 -6.17 -6.88 -39.56
N GLY A 391 -5.88 -8.17 -39.40
CA GLY A 391 -5.19 -8.72 -38.24
C GLY A 391 -6.13 -9.05 -37.09
N SER A 392 -5.58 -9.31 -35.91
CA SER A 392 -6.34 -9.64 -34.70
C SER A 392 -5.88 -8.84 -33.48
N ILE A 393 -6.82 -8.57 -32.58
CA ILE A 393 -6.58 -8.04 -31.23
C ILE A 393 -7.21 -9.03 -30.23
N THR A 394 -6.41 -9.62 -29.34
CA THR A 394 -6.86 -10.71 -28.44
C THR A 394 -6.36 -10.50 -27.01
N GLN A 395 -7.23 -10.71 -26.01
CA GLN A 395 -6.90 -10.57 -24.58
C GLN A 395 -6.12 -9.29 -24.25
N SER A 396 -6.50 -8.16 -24.85
CA SER A 396 -5.75 -6.89 -24.77
C SER A 396 -6.63 -5.77 -24.22
N TYR A 397 -6.05 -4.72 -23.63
CA TYR A 397 -6.87 -3.68 -23.00
C TYR A 397 -6.33 -2.24 -23.04
N ALA A 398 -7.23 -1.27 -22.91
CA ALA A 398 -6.91 0.16 -22.82
C ALA A 398 -7.55 0.85 -21.60
N THR A 399 -6.81 1.79 -20.97
CA THR A 399 -7.31 2.62 -19.85
C THR A 399 -6.96 4.11 -19.93
N GLY A 400 -6.08 4.53 -20.85
CA GLY A 400 -5.74 5.94 -21.02
C GLY A 400 -6.92 6.77 -21.57
N ALA A 401 -7.00 8.05 -21.19
CA ALA A 401 -8.00 8.98 -21.72
C ALA A 401 -7.85 9.14 -23.24
N VAL A 402 -8.95 9.08 -23.99
CA VAL A 402 -8.94 9.13 -25.47
C VAL A 402 -9.69 10.36 -25.96
N ALA A 403 -9.03 11.23 -26.74
CA ALA A 403 -9.58 12.49 -27.24
C ALA A 403 -9.31 12.72 -28.73
N GLY A 404 -10.31 13.21 -29.47
CA GLY A 404 -10.18 13.63 -30.86
C GLY A 404 -11.47 14.22 -31.45
N ASP A 405 -11.50 14.39 -32.77
CA ASP A 405 -12.64 14.98 -33.50
C ASP A 405 -13.54 13.90 -34.16
N TRP A 406 -12.94 12.87 -34.78
CA TRP A 406 -13.65 11.88 -35.61
C TRP A 406 -13.15 10.46 -35.38
N TYR A 407 -14.10 9.52 -35.28
CA TYR A 407 -13.84 8.08 -35.08
C TYR A 407 -12.94 7.81 -33.87
N ILE A 408 -13.53 8.05 -32.69
CA ILE A 408 -12.91 7.89 -31.37
C ILE A 408 -13.48 6.60 -30.76
N GLY A 409 -12.62 5.73 -30.23
CA GLY A 409 -13.07 4.49 -29.59
C GLY A 409 -12.23 4.12 -28.37
N GLY A 410 -12.88 3.54 -27.36
CA GLY A 410 -12.22 3.17 -26.11
C GLY A 410 -11.14 2.11 -26.29
N LEU A 411 -11.26 1.26 -27.33
CA LEU A 411 -10.24 0.28 -27.72
C LEU A 411 -9.66 0.58 -29.11
N VAL A 412 -10.50 0.83 -30.12
CA VAL A 412 -10.05 1.03 -31.51
C VAL A 412 -10.70 2.29 -32.12
N GLY A 413 -9.94 3.18 -32.76
CA GLY A 413 -10.51 4.39 -33.37
C GLY A 413 -11.44 4.06 -34.54
N TYR A 414 -10.97 3.23 -35.47
CA TYR A 414 -11.74 2.78 -36.63
C TYR A 414 -11.42 1.33 -37.00
N GLN A 415 -12.43 0.51 -37.28
CA GLN A 415 -12.29 -0.84 -37.81
C GLN A 415 -12.87 -0.94 -39.23
N TRP A 416 -12.02 -1.30 -40.19
CA TRP A 416 -12.41 -1.68 -41.56
C TRP A 416 -12.52 -3.20 -41.73
N GLY A 417 -11.76 -3.96 -40.94
CA GLY A 417 -11.68 -5.42 -40.98
C GLY A 417 -10.88 -5.98 -39.81
N GLY A 418 -10.41 -7.21 -39.93
CA GLY A 418 -9.74 -7.92 -38.83
C GLY A 418 -10.72 -8.43 -37.77
N SER A 419 -10.20 -8.81 -36.60
CA SER A 419 -10.99 -9.27 -35.47
C SER A 419 -10.54 -8.66 -34.14
N ILE A 420 -11.47 -8.65 -33.19
CA ILE A 420 -11.24 -8.35 -31.77
C ILE A 420 -11.82 -9.52 -30.97
N ALA A 421 -11.13 -9.98 -29.94
CA ALA A 421 -11.56 -11.08 -29.07
C ALA A 421 -11.13 -10.85 -27.62
N ASP A 422 -12.02 -11.16 -26.68
CA ASP A 422 -11.80 -11.20 -25.23
C ASP A 422 -11.05 -9.96 -24.68
N SER A 423 -11.29 -8.78 -25.26
CA SER A 423 -10.51 -7.55 -25.04
C SER A 423 -11.35 -6.43 -24.42
N PHE A 424 -10.72 -5.56 -23.61
CA PHE A 424 -11.44 -4.67 -22.69
C PHE A 424 -11.00 -3.21 -22.75
N TRP A 425 -11.87 -2.30 -22.31
CA TRP A 425 -11.47 -0.93 -22.02
C TRP A 425 -12.22 -0.36 -20.82
N ASP A 426 -11.59 0.56 -20.10
CA ASP A 426 -12.25 1.31 -19.01
C ASP A 426 -13.04 2.50 -19.58
N ARG A 427 -14.37 2.37 -19.64
CA ARG A 427 -15.27 3.43 -20.13
C ARG A 427 -15.15 4.74 -19.34
N ASN A 428 -14.82 4.67 -18.05
CA ASN A 428 -14.74 5.85 -17.19
C ASN A 428 -13.50 6.69 -17.50
N THR A 429 -12.33 6.04 -17.67
CA THR A 429 -11.06 6.75 -17.85
C THR A 429 -10.74 7.04 -19.31
N THR A 430 -11.12 6.16 -20.25
CA THR A 430 -11.07 6.50 -21.68
C THR A 430 -12.05 7.60 -22.04
N GLN A 431 -13.14 7.73 -21.28
CA GLN A 431 -14.31 8.58 -21.55
C GLN A 431 -15.08 8.18 -22.82
N GLN A 432 -14.95 6.92 -23.24
CA GLN A 432 -15.61 6.37 -24.44
C GLN A 432 -16.55 5.22 -24.07
N ASP A 433 -17.85 5.39 -24.33
CA ASP A 433 -18.87 4.35 -24.10
C ASP A 433 -18.76 3.16 -25.08
N GLU A 434 -18.11 3.36 -26.24
CA GLU A 434 -18.07 2.40 -27.34
C GLU A 434 -16.65 1.87 -27.61
N ALA A 435 -16.55 0.59 -27.99
CA ALA A 435 -15.27 -0.05 -28.30
C ALA A 435 -14.58 0.57 -29.52
N VAL A 436 -15.36 0.78 -30.59
CA VAL A 436 -14.87 1.14 -31.92
C VAL A 436 -15.62 2.35 -32.49
N GLY A 437 -14.90 3.42 -32.81
CA GLY A 437 -15.48 4.72 -33.16
C GLY A 437 -16.32 4.80 -34.44
N ASN A 438 -16.30 3.78 -35.30
CA ASN A 438 -17.10 3.75 -36.56
C ASN A 438 -18.22 2.71 -36.59
N ILE A 439 -18.26 1.75 -35.66
CA ILE A 439 -19.28 0.67 -35.62
C ILE A 439 -19.87 0.43 -34.22
N GLY A 440 -19.40 1.15 -33.20
CA GLY A 440 -19.80 0.93 -31.80
C GLY A 440 -19.04 -0.22 -31.16
N SER A 441 -19.67 -0.87 -30.17
CA SER A 441 -19.11 -1.99 -29.43
C SER A 441 -19.02 -3.25 -30.30
N ALA A 442 -17.86 -3.44 -30.93
CA ALA A 442 -17.55 -4.59 -31.76
C ALA A 442 -17.61 -5.92 -30.99
N SER A 443 -18.07 -6.96 -31.68
CA SER A 443 -18.12 -8.33 -31.15
C SER A 443 -16.72 -8.79 -30.70
N GLY A 444 -16.58 -9.17 -29.43
CA GLY A 444 -15.30 -9.55 -28.82
C GLY A 444 -14.60 -8.43 -28.03
N ALA A 445 -15.15 -7.22 -28.00
CA ALA A 445 -14.75 -6.17 -27.07
C ALA A 445 -15.80 -6.00 -25.95
N THR A 446 -15.40 -5.76 -24.70
CA THR A 446 -16.33 -5.44 -23.59
C THR A 446 -15.92 -4.20 -22.81
N GLY A 447 -16.85 -3.26 -22.68
CA GLY A 447 -16.64 -1.97 -22.02
C GLY A 447 -16.91 -2.05 -20.53
N LEU A 448 -15.86 -2.01 -19.73
CA LEU A 448 -15.91 -2.19 -18.29
C LEU A 448 -15.83 -0.84 -17.56
N THR A 449 -16.26 -0.81 -16.30
CA THR A 449 -15.99 0.32 -15.39
C THR A 449 -14.62 0.15 -14.71
N THR A 450 -14.03 1.21 -14.20
CA THR A 450 -12.77 1.18 -13.43
C THR A 450 -12.73 0.11 -12.35
N ALA A 451 -13.81 -0.06 -11.58
CA ALA A 451 -13.88 -1.08 -10.55
C ALA A 451 -13.79 -2.52 -11.11
N GLN A 452 -14.38 -2.77 -12.27
CA GLN A 452 -14.31 -4.06 -12.98
C GLN A 452 -12.94 -4.25 -13.66
N MET A 453 -12.35 -3.19 -14.21
CA MET A 453 -10.99 -3.21 -14.78
C MET A 453 -9.88 -3.39 -13.73
N GLN A 454 -10.17 -3.06 -12.47
CA GLN A 454 -9.30 -3.29 -11.32
C GLN A 454 -9.59 -4.62 -10.60
N ASP A 455 -10.70 -5.29 -10.90
CA ASP A 455 -11.04 -6.61 -10.37
C ASP A 455 -10.41 -7.72 -11.24
N PRO A 456 -9.48 -8.54 -10.70
CA PRO A 456 -8.85 -9.60 -11.49
C PRO A 456 -9.85 -10.70 -11.88
N PHE A 457 -10.92 -10.89 -11.11
CA PHE A 457 -11.89 -11.95 -11.39
C PHE A 457 -12.70 -11.70 -12.66
N THR A 458 -12.95 -10.44 -13.00
CA THR A 458 -13.57 -10.04 -14.28
C THR A 458 -12.75 -10.53 -15.50
N PHE A 459 -11.41 -10.61 -15.38
CA PHE A 459 -10.54 -11.12 -16.44
C PHE A 459 -10.38 -12.65 -16.37
N ILE A 460 -10.32 -13.23 -15.17
CA ILE A 460 -10.25 -14.69 -14.95
C ILE A 460 -11.50 -15.39 -15.50
N ASP A 461 -12.69 -14.85 -15.27
CA ASP A 461 -13.94 -15.39 -15.83
C ASP A 461 -14.00 -15.29 -17.37
N ALA A 462 -13.27 -14.35 -17.95
CA ALA A 462 -13.08 -14.23 -19.40
C ALA A 462 -11.93 -15.11 -19.95
N GLY A 463 -11.39 -16.03 -19.15
CA GLY A 463 -10.38 -17.00 -19.57
C GLY A 463 -8.97 -16.42 -19.78
N TRP A 464 -8.65 -15.27 -19.18
CA TRP A 464 -7.29 -14.75 -19.17
C TRP A 464 -6.41 -15.56 -18.20
N ASP A 465 -5.18 -15.88 -18.58
CA ASP A 465 -4.27 -16.69 -17.77
C ASP A 465 -3.58 -15.87 -16.66
N PHE A 466 -4.07 -16.00 -15.43
CA PHE A 466 -3.50 -15.37 -14.22
C PHE A 466 -2.42 -16.20 -13.51
N ALA A 467 -2.16 -17.43 -13.98
CA ALA A 467 -1.10 -18.29 -13.43
C ALA A 467 0.26 -17.96 -14.07
N ALA A 468 0.30 -17.74 -15.39
CA ALA A 468 1.54 -17.52 -16.12
C ALA A 468 1.70 -16.11 -16.71
N ILE A 469 0.60 -15.42 -17.07
CA ILE A 469 0.67 -14.27 -17.98
C ILE A 469 0.27 -12.97 -17.29
N TRP A 470 -0.88 -12.95 -16.64
CA TRP A 470 -1.45 -11.79 -15.97
C TRP A 470 -1.35 -11.88 -14.45
N GLY A 471 -1.47 -10.73 -13.79
CA GLY A 471 -1.63 -10.63 -12.34
C GLY A 471 -2.04 -9.21 -11.92
N LYS A 472 -2.48 -9.08 -10.67
CA LYS A 472 -2.74 -7.79 -10.01
C LYS A 472 -1.61 -7.49 -9.04
N SER A 473 -1.10 -6.26 -9.04
CA SER A 473 -0.13 -5.79 -8.04
C SER A 473 -0.73 -5.75 -6.62
N SER A 474 0.00 -6.31 -5.65
CA SER A 474 -0.30 -6.19 -4.22
C SER A 474 0.02 -4.79 -3.66
N LEU A 475 0.73 -3.96 -4.42
CA LEU A 475 1.09 -2.57 -4.10
C LEU A 475 0.26 -1.54 -4.88
N ASN A 476 -0.77 -1.98 -5.63
CA ASN A 476 -1.62 -1.14 -6.49
C ASN A 476 -0.85 -0.36 -7.57
N GLU A 477 0.22 -0.95 -8.10
CA GLU A 477 0.92 -0.47 -9.29
C GLU A 477 0.01 -0.52 -10.54
N ASN A 478 0.42 0.16 -11.62
CA ASN A 478 -0.38 0.35 -12.84
C ASN A 478 -1.82 0.85 -12.54
N GLY A 479 -1.98 1.70 -11.52
CA GLY A 479 -3.30 2.21 -11.10
C GLY A 479 -4.23 1.13 -10.52
N GLY A 480 -3.70 -0.04 -10.14
CA GLY A 480 -4.48 -1.19 -9.69
C GLY A 480 -5.09 -2.04 -10.82
N TYR A 481 -4.89 -1.66 -12.08
CA TYR A 481 -5.23 -2.48 -13.24
C TYR A 481 -4.32 -3.71 -13.34
N MET A 482 -4.66 -4.64 -14.23
CA MET A 482 -3.88 -5.86 -14.45
C MET A 482 -2.51 -5.56 -15.06
N MET A 483 -1.54 -6.41 -14.78
CA MET A 483 -0.14 -6.29 -15.22
C MET A 483 0.35 -7.64 -15.74
N LEU A 484 1.38 -7.60 -16.59
CA LEU A 484 1.97 -8.79 -17.19
C LEU A 484 3.12 -9.32 -16.32
N ARG A 485 3.04 -10.60 -15.91
CA ARG A 485 4.05 -11.26 -15.05
C ARG A 485 5.46 -11.25 -15.65
N GLY A 486 5.58 -11.29 -16.98
CA GLY A 486 6.87 -11.34 -17.67
C GLY A 486 7.61 -10.00 -17.83
N VAL A 487 6.96 -8.86 -17.52
CA VAL A 487 7.52 -7.51 -17.78
C VAL A 487 7.15 -6.43 -16.76
N GLY A 488 6.13 -6.65 -15.92
CA GLY A 488 5.75 -5.70 -14.88
C GLY A 488 6.81 -5.63 -13.76
N PRO A 489 7.21 -4.44 -13.28
CA PRO A 489 8.25 -4.29 -12.26
C PRO A 489 7.82 -4.68 -10.82
N GLY A 490 6.63 -5.27 -10.66
CA GLY A 490 5.87 -5.25 -9.41
C GLY A 490 5.67 -6.61 -8.74
N THR A 491 5.34 -6.58 -7.45
CA THR A 491 4.92 -7.78 -6.71
C THR A 491 3.45 -8.07 -7.00
N LEU A 492 3.20 -9.14 -7.76
CA LEU A 492 1.86 -9.57 -8.14
C LEU A 492 1.35 -10.64 -7.15
N TYR A 493 0.03 -10.72 -6.93
CA TYR A 493 -0.56 -11.86 -6.21
C TYR A 493 -0.35 -13.15 -7.01
N ASP A 494 -0.12 -14.27 -6.33
CA ASP A 494 0.09 -15.58 -6.99
C ASP A 494 -1.22 -16.37 -7.08
N ASP A 495 -2.00 -16.40 -6.00
CA ASP A 495 -3.28 -17.09 -5.94
C ASP A 495 -4.45 -16.09 -6.02
N TYR A 496 -5.53 -16.47 -6.71
CA TYR A 496 -6.74 -15.65 -6.89
C TYR A 496 -7.96 -16.53 -6.62
N VAL A 497 -8.57 -16.37 -5.45
CA VAL A 497 -9.63 -17.26 -4.98
C VAL A 497 -10.93 -16.57 -4.63
N ARG A 498 -12.05 -17.21 -4.98
CA ARG A 498 -13.39 -16.91 -4.49
C ARG A 498 -13.75 -17.83 -3.33
N VAL A 499 -14.37 -17.25 -2.31
CA VAL A 499 -14.98 -17.96 -1.17
C VAL A 499 -16.44 -18.24 -1.52
N ALA A 500 -16.70 -19.41 -2.10
CA ALA A 500 -18.06 -19.88 -2.35
C ALA A 500 -18.61 -20.52 -1.07
N ALA A 501 -19.55 -19.84 -0.41
CA ALA A 501 -20.05 -20.19 0.92
C ALA A 501 -21.58 -20.06 1.05
N VAL A 502 -22.11 -20.81 2.02
CA VAL A 502 -23.49 -20.67 2.53
C VAL A 502 -23.43 -19.94 3.88
N ASP A 503 -24.50 -19.24 4.26
CA ASP A 503 -24.63 -18.70 5.62
C ASP A 503 -24.54 -19.81 6.68
N LEU A 504 -23.75 -19.55 7.71
CA LEU A 504 -23.50 -20.44 8.84
C LEU A 504 -24.03 -19.83 10.14
N SER A 505 -24.27 -20.67 11.14
CA SER A 505 -24.70 -20.18 12.46
C SER A 505 -24.15 -21.01 13.62
N ARG A 506 -24.11 -20.38 14.80
CA ARG A 506 -23.87 -21.03 16.09
C ARG A 506 -24.64 -20.31 17.20
N VAL A 507 -24.91 -21.01 18.30
CA VAL A 507 -25.38 -20.39 19.54
C VAL A 507 -24.20 -19.72 20.26
N TYR A 508 -24.42 -18.58 20.91
CA TYR A 508 -23.40 -17.90 21.73
C TYR A 508 -22.74 -18.86 22.74
N GLY A 509 -21.41 -18.75 22.87
CA GLY A 509 -20.60 -19.62 23.71
C GLY A 509 -20.29 -21.02 23.13
N SER A 510 -20.92 -21.42 22.02
CA SER A 510 -20.58 -22.65 21.31
C SER A 510 -19.37 -22.45 20.38
N SER A 511 -18.72 -23.55 19.97
CA SER A 511 -17.70 -23.53 18.92
C SER A 511 -18.29 -23.16 17.55
N ASN A 512 -17.47 -22.61 16.65
CA ASN A 512 -17.87 -22.38 15.27
C ASN A 512 -18.12 -23.72 14.54
N PRO A 513 -19.04 -23.76 13.55
CA PRO A 513 -19.20 -24.93 12.69
C PRO A 513 -17.93 -25.19 11.86
N ALA A 514 -17.79 -26.41 11.36
CA ALA A 514 -16.72 -26.73 10.41
C ALA A 514 -16.94 -25.95 9.10
N LEU A 515 -15.89 -25.32 8.58
CA LEU A 515 -15.94 -24.57 7.33
C LEU A 515 -16.22 -25.50 6.15
N ALA A 516 -15.39 -26.53 5.96
CA ALA A 516 -15.70 -27.59 4.99
C ALA A 516 -16.85 -28.48 5.51
N PRO A 517 -17.83 -28.86 4.66
CA PRO A 517 -17.94 -28.61 3.21
C PRO A 517 -18.77 -27.37 2.83
N HIS A 518 -19.18 -26.53 3.79
CA HIS A 518 -20.11 -25.42 3.59
C HIS A 518 -19.47 -24.14 3.03
N VAL A 519 -18.16 -24.00 3.23
CA VAL A 519 -17.29 -22.97 2.68
C VAL A 519 -16.27 -23.66 1.79
N THR A 520 -16.16 -23.21 0.54
CA THR A 520 -15.28 -23.76 -0.47
C THR A 520 -14.45 -22.67 -1.13
N ILE A 521 -13.20 -22.98 -1.45
CA ILE A 521 -12.27 -22.09 -2.14
C ILE A 521 -12.16 -22.57 -3.60
N ALA A 522 -12.33 -21.68 -4.56
CA ALA A 522 -12.14 -21.96 -5.98
C ALA A 522 -11.48 -20.79 -6.71
N GLY A 523 -10.65 -21.09 -7.72
CA GLY A 523 -9.94 -20.08 -8.51
C GLY A 523 -8.52 -20.51 -8.87
N VAL A 524 -7.70 -19.55 -9.31
CA VAL A 524 -6.30 -19.79 -9.67
C VAL A 524 -5.49 -19.99 -8.39
N GLY A 525 -4.68 -21.04 -8.34
CA GLY A 525 -3.83 -21.32 -7.17
C GLY A 525 -4.57 -21.82 -5.91
N ALA A 526 -5.89 -22.09 -5.98
CA ALA A 526 -6.70 -22.47 -4.82
C ALA A 526 -6.21 -23.70 -4.02
N ALA A 527 -5.36 -24.55 -4.60
CA ALA A 527 -4.71 -25.67 -3.91
C ALA A 527 -3.57 -25.25 -2.94
N ASN A 528 -3.05 -24.03 -3.07
CA ASN A 528 -2.02 -23.44 -2.21
C ASN A 528 -2.62 -22.73 -0.98
N VAL A 529 -3.94 -22.48 -1.01
CA VAL A 529 -4.66 -21.62 -0.07
C VAL A 529 -5.37 -22.45 0.99
N SER A 530 -5.31 -22.00 2.24
CA SER A 530 -6.06 -22.55 3.37
C SER A 530 -7.01 -21.50 3.96
N VAL A 531 -8.17 -21.96 4.47
CA VAL A 531 -9.15 -21.13 5.19
C VAL A 531 -9.41 -21.68 6.58
N GLY A 532 -9.38 -20.78 7.56
CA GLY A 532 -9.75 -21.01 8.96
C GLY A 532 -10.73 -19.95 9.46
N TRP A 533 -11.18 -20.12 10.70
CA TRP A 533 -11.90 -19.05 11.41
C TRP A 533 -10.90 -18.07 12.01
N GLY A 534 -11.07 -16.79 11.71
CA GLY A 534 -10.23 -15.74 12.26
C GLY A 534 -10.61 -15.34 13.69
N SER A 535 -9.82 -14.43 14.25
CA SER A 535 -9.91 -14.03 15.66
C SER A 535 -11.18 -13.27 16.04
N ALA A 536 -11.87 -12.60 15.10
CA ALA A 536 -13.07 -11.82 15.38
C ALA A 536 -14.28 -12.68 15.81
N VAL A 537 -14.30 -13.96 15.42
CA VAL A 537 -15.41 -14.89 15.69
C VAL A 537 -15.01 -16.08 16.56
N GLY A 538 -14.09 -15.86 17.52
CA GLY A 538 -13.81 -16.84 18.58
C GLY A 538 -15.05 -17.16 19.45
N PRO A 539 -15.01 -18.18 20.32
CA PRO A 539 -16.19 -18.66 21.07
C PRO A 539 -16.92 -17.58 21.89
N GLN A 540 -16.19 -16.57 22.36
CA GLN A 540 -16.68 -15.42 23.13
C GLN A 540 -17.32 -14.31 22.29
N ALA A 541 -17.19 -14.32 20.96
CA ALA A 541 -17.79 -13.31 20.10
C ALA A 541 -19.32 -13.29 20.29
N ASN A 542 -19.85 -12.07 20.40
CA ASN A 542 -21.22 -11.74 20.81
C ASN A 542 -22.28 -12.28 19.85
N ALA A 543 -23.55 -12.24 20.26
CA ALA A 543 -24.67 -12.46 19.36
C ALA A 543 -24.75 -11.33 18.31
N GLY A 544 -24.98 -11.71 17.05
CA GLY A 544 -24.93 -10.81 15.90
C GLY A 544 -24.62 -11.56 14.60
N ALA A 545 -24.64 -10.84 13.48
CA ALA A 545 -24.18 -11.34 12.18
C ALA A 545 -22.77 -10.80 11.89
N TYR A 546 -21.90 -11.68 11.41
CA TYR A 546 -20.51 -11.39 11.03
C TYR A 546 -20.33 -11.77 9.56
N ALA A 547 -20.08 -10.83 8.67
CA ALA A 547 -19.86 -11.13 7.26
C ALA A 547 -18.44 -11.69 7.05
N PHE A 548 -18.26 -12.58 6.06
CA PHE A 548 -16.94 -13.13 5.77
C PHE A 548 -15.96 -12.09 5.19
N THR A 549 -16.49 -10.97 4.69
CA THR A 549 -15.76 -9.75 4.34
C THR A 549 -15.20 -8.98 5.54
N ASP A 550 -15.72 -9.21 6.75
CA ASP A 550 -15.35 -8.41 7.93
C ASP A 550 -13.95 -8.82 8.43
N PRO A 551 -13.07 -7.86 8.77
CA PRO A 551 -11.69 -8.15 9.14
C PRO A 551 -11.54 -9.17 10.27
N GLY A 552 -10.91 -10.30 9.96
CA GLY A 552 -10.63 -11.36 10.92
C GLY A 552 -11.81 -12.29 11.22
N VAL A 553 -12.89 -12.29 10.43
CA VAL A 553 -13.94 -13.33 10.52
C VAL A 553 -13.46 -14.64 9.90
N LEU A 554 -12.93 -14.60 8.68
CA LEU A 554 -12.12 -15.67 8.12
C LEU A 554 -10.63 -15.35 8.28
N ASP A 555 -9.82 -16.41 8.41
CA ASP A 555 -8.37 -16.36 8.26
C ASP A 555 -8.04 -17.10 6.96
N ILE A 556 -7.42 -16.43 5.99
CA ILE A 556 -7.11 -16.99 4.68
C ILE A 556 -5.63 -16.74 4.41
N SER A 557 -4.89 -17.82 4.21
CA SER A 557 -3.43 -17.80 4.02
C SER A 557 -3.00 -18.72 2.89
N THR A 558 -1.87 -18.39 2.26
CA THR A 558 -1.24 -19.20 1.22
C THR A 558 0.24 -19.44 1.53
N GLY A 559 0.81 -20.50 0.96
CA GLY A 559 2.27 -20.69 0.90
C GLY A 559 2.98 -19.90 -0.20
N SER A 560 2.25 -19.28 -1.12
CA SER A 560 2.81 -18.58 -2.30
C SER A 560 3.43 -17.22 -1.93
N PRO A 561 4.66 -16.89 -2.41
CA PRO A 561 5.35 -15.67 -2.02
C PRO A 561 4.64 -14.35 -2.36
N GLY A 562 3.91 -14.28 -3.48
CA GLY A 562 3.11 -13.10 -3.87
C GLY A 562 1.84 -12.91 -3.04
N GLY A 563 1.47 -13.88 -2.20
CA GLY A 563 0.23 -13.88 -1.43
C GLY A 563 -1.00 -14.20 -2.29
N VAL A 564 -2.18 -14.06 -1.66
CA VAL A 564 -3.48 -14.43 -2.23
C VAL A 564 -4.41 -13.21 -2.33
N TYR A 565 -5.04 -13.02 -3.49
CA TYR A 565 -6.17 -12.13 -3.67
C TYR A 565 -7.48 -12.88 -3.44
N VAL A 566 -8.37 -12.32 -2.63
CA VAL A 566 -9.60 -12.99 -2.16
C VAL A 566 -10.84 -12.17 -2.50
N ASP A 567 -11.77 -12.79 -3.22
CA ASP A 567 -13.19 -12.43 -3.22
C ASP A 567 -13.89 -13.25 -2.13
N TYR A 568 -14.37 -12.57 -1.09
CA TYR A 568 -14.98 -13.20 0.08
C TYR A 568 -16.45 -13.62 -0.15
N GLY A 569 -17.04 -13.28 -1.29
CA GLY A 569 -18.46 -13.49 -1.56
C GLY A 569 -19.36 -12.73 -0.57
N SER A 570 -20.52 -13.31 -0.26
CA SER A 570 -21.55 -12.70 0.61
C SER A 570 -21.97 -13.56 1.81
N GLY A 571 -21.16 -14.56 2.19
CA GLY A 571 -21.50 -15.46 3.30
C GLY A 571 -21.35 -14.80 4.68
N THR A 572 -22.17 -15.23 5.64
CA THR A 572 -22.12 -14.75 7.02
C THR A 572 -22.01 -15.87 8.05
N LEU A 573 -21.49 -15.56 9.24
CA LEU A 573 -21.68 -16.33 10.46
C LEU A 573 -22.66 -15.58 11.37
N THR A 574 -23.83 -16.15 11.59
CA THR A 574 -24.80 -15.65 12.58
C THR A 574 -24.58 -16.32 13.93
N VAL A 575 -24.18 -15.55 14.93
CA VAL A 575 -24.15 -15.99 16.33
C VAL A 575 -25.51 -15.66 16.95
N THR A 576 -26.31 -16.67 17.26
CA THR A 576 -27.62 -16.46 17.91
C THR A 576 -27.46 -16.31 19.43
N PRO A 577 -28.31 -15.52 20.10
CA PRO A 577 -28.36 -15.49 21.56
C PRO A 577 -28.57 -16.89 22.15
N ARG A 578 -27.99 -17.14 23.33
CA ARG A 578 -28.11 -18.43 24.03
C ARG A 578 -29.39 -18.45 24.87
N ALA A 579 -30.27 -19.42 24.61
CA ALA A 579 -31.57 -19.49 25.27
C ALA A 579 -31.41 -20.05 26.69
N ILE A 580 -31.74 -19.26 27.72
CA ILE A 580 -31.68 -19.67 29.12
C ILE A 580 -33.00 -19.40 29.85
N THR A 581 -33.34 -20.28 30.80
CA THR A 581 -34.41 -20.03 31.75
C THR A 581 -33.80 -19.73 33.12
N VAL A 582 -34.29 -18.67 33.77
CA VAL A 582 -33.78 -18.17 35.05
C VAL A 582 -34.96 -17.99 36.00
N THR A 583 -34.83 -18.44 37.25
CA THR A 583 -35.86 -18.31 38.29
C THR A 583 -35.23 -17.67 39.52
N ALA A 584 -35.91 -16.72 40.16
CA ALA A 584 -35.50 -16.23 41.48
C ALA A 584 -36.11 -17.09 42.60
N SER A 585 -35.36 -17.28 43.69
CA SER A 585 -35.83 -18.07 44.84
C SER A 585 -36.87 -17.29 45.65
N ASN A 586 -37.91 -17.98 46.12
CA ASN A 586 -38.81 -17.40 47.11
C ASN A 586 -38.10 -17.33 48.48
N LEU A 587 -38.22 -16.19 49.14
CA LEU A 587 -37.53 -15.86 50.40
C LEU A 587 -38.53 -15.22 51.37
N SER A 588 -38.17 -15.16 52.66
CA SER A 588 -38.96 -14.43 53.64
C SER A 588 -38.09 -13.75 54.70
N ARG A 589 -38.66 -12.73 55.35
CA ARG A 589 -38.10 -12.09 56.55
C ARG A 589 -39.21 -11.62 57.48
N LEU A 590 -38.87 -11.41 58.76
CA LEU A 590 -39.74 -10.66 59.66
C LEU A 590 -39.72 -9.16 59.29
N TYR A 591 -40.79 -8.45 59.64
CA TYR A 591 -40.78 -6.99 59.65
C TYR A 591 -39.67 -6.44 60.58
N GLY A 592 -39.06 -5.32 60.18
CA GLY A 592 -37.92 -4.71 60.86
C GLY A 592 -36.55 -5.33 60.57
N GLU A 593 -36.49 -6.50 59.93
CA GLU A 593 -35.22 -7.16 59.57
C GLU A 593 -34.65 -6.70 58.22
N ALA A 594 -33.34 -6.90 58.04
CA ALA A 594 -32.69 -6.76 56.74
C ALA A 594 -33.20 -7.82 55.75
N ASN A 595 -33.12 -7.52 54.45
CA ASN A 595 -33.41 -8.51 53.41
C ASN A 595 -32.37 -9.65 53.45
N PRO A 596 -32.79 -10.93 53.29
CA PRO A 596 -31.86 -12.01 53.00
C PRO A 596 -31.17 -11.78 51.65
N ALA A 597 -30.01 -12.39 51.44
CA ALA A 597 -29.33 -12.36 50.15
C ALA A 597 -30.24 -12.98 49.06
N LEU A 598 -30.47 -12.26 47.97
CA LEU A 598 -31.30 -12.73 46.86
C LEU A 598 -30.57 -13.84 46.10
N THR A 599 -31.21 -15.00 45.91
CA THR A 599 -30.60 -16.17 45.27
C THR A 599 -31.33 -16.62 44.02
N PHE A 600 -30.58 -16.88 42.95
CA PHE A 600 -31.13 -17.59 41.79
C PHE A 600 -31.42 -19.05 42.14
N GLY A 601 -32.47 -19.60 41.54
CA GLY A 601 -32.73 -21.03 41.49
C GLY A 601 -31.95 -21.70 40.34
N PRO A 602 -32.31 -22.93 39.96
CA PRO A 602 -31.67 -23.64 38.85
C PRO A 602 -31.77 -22.87 37.52
N ILE A 603 -30.69 -22.89 36.75
CA ILE A 603 -30.66 -22.37 35.37
C ILE A 603 -31.08 -23.51 34.43
N GLY A 604 -31.99 -23.24 33.50
CA GLY A 604 -32.39 -24.16 32.44
C GLY A 604 -32.14 -23.59 31.03
N GLY A 605 -32.72 -24.24 30.02
CA GLY A 605 -32.36 -23.99 28.61
C GLY A 605 -30.98 -24.57 28.27
N ASP A 606 -30.21 -23.87 27.44
CA ASP A 606 -28.86 -24.26 27.01
C ASP A 606 -27.79 -24.05 28.09
N GLY A 607 -28.18 -23.56 29.28
CA GLY A 607 -27.27 -23.14 30.35
C GLY A 607 -26.40 -21.94 29.95
N LEU A 608 -25.47 -21.56 30.82
CA LEU A 608 -24.52 -20.48 30.53
C LEU A 608 -23.45 -20.93 29.53
N ALA A 609 -22.85 -19.95 28.83
CA ALA A 609 -21.62 -20.19 28.06
C ALA A 609 -20.49 -20.65 29.01
N SER A 610 -19.63 -21.54 28.55
CA SER A 610 -18.63 -22.24 29.39
C SER A 610 -17.58 -21.34 30.05
N PHE A 611 -17.47 -20.08 29.64
CA PHE A 611 -16.60 -19.06 30.22
C PHE A 611 -17.31 -18.11 31.20
N HIS A 612 -18.63 -18.24 31.40
CA HIS A 612 -19.37 -17.59 32.48
C HIS A 612 -19.58 -18.58 33.63
N ALA A 613 -18.95 -18.33 34.78
CA ALA A 613 -19.05 -19.20 35.94
C ALA A 613 -20.43 -19.19 36.60
N ASP A 614 -21.14 -18.06 36.54
CA ASP A 614 -22.47 -17.85 37.12
C ASP A 614 -23.23 -16.73 36.37
N LEU A 615 -24.45 -16.44 36.83
CA LEU A 615 -25.31 -15.40 36.24
C LEU A 615 -24.74 -13.98 36.41
N ALA A 616 -23.97 -13.71 37.46
CA ALA A 616 -23.35 -12.39 37.66
C ALA A 616 -22.20 -12.17 36.67
N ALA A 617 -21.39 -13.19 36.40
CA ALA A 617 -20.42 -13.20 35.31
C ALA A 617 -21.08 -13.08 33.92
N ALA A 618 -22.33 -13.54 33.79
CA ALA A 618 -23.14 -13.32 32.59
C ALA A 618 -23.84 -11.95 32.50
N GLY A 619 -23.69 -11.08 33.50
CA GLY A 619 -24.25 -9.72 33.52
C GLY A 619 -25.66 -9.61 34.13
N PHE A 620 -26.11 -10.62 34.87
CA PHE A 620 -27.44 -10.68 35.49
C PHE A 620 -27.37 -10.70 37.02
N GLY A 621 -28.28 -9.97 37.67
CA GLY A 621 -28.48 -9.97 39.12
C GLY A 621 -29.97 -10.07 39.47
N LEU A 622 -30.25 -10.08 40.78
CA LEU A 622 -31.61 -9.96 41.30
C LEU A 622 -31.78 -8.65 42.07
N VAL A 623 -32.99 -8.10 42.03
CA VAL A 623 -33.40 -6.90 42.75
C VAL A 623 -34.77 -7.10 43.37
N THR A 624 -35.08 -6.37 44.44
CA THR A 624 -36.44 -6.24 44.97
C THR A 624 -36.69 -4.80 45.38
N ALA A 625 -37.93 -4.34 45.29
CA ALA A 625 -38.34 -3.01 45.77
C ALA A 625 -38.46 -2.94 47.31
N ALA A 626 -38.40 -4.08 48.01
CA ALA A 626 -38.47 -4.11 49.47
C ALA A 626 -37.20 -3.55 50.12
N GLY A 627 -37.34 -2.56 50.99
CA GLY A 627 -36.32 -2.15 51.96
C GLY A 627 -36.58 -2.79 53.34
N MET A 628 -35.70 -2.51 54.32
CA MET A 628 -35.88 -2.96 55.72
C MET A 628 -37.19 -2.45 56.36
N GLN A 629 -37.61 -1.23 55.97
CA GLN A 629 -38.83 -0.57 56.44
C GLN A 629 -40.10 -1.00 55.69
N SER A 630 -39.99 -1.83 54.64
CA SER A 630 -41.17 -2.28 53.89
C SER A 630 -42.07 -3.16 54.76
N ASP A 631 -43.35 -2.82 54.74
CA ASP A 631 -44.48 -3.42 55.48
C ASP A 631 -44.63 -4.93 55.27
N VAL A 632 -45.54 -5.53 56.03
CA VAL A 632 -45.98 -6.92 55.81
C VAL A 632 -46.66 -7.05 54.46
N GLY A 633 -46.17 -7.97 53.64
CA GLY A 633 -46.60 -8.09 52.25
C GLY A 633 -45.75 -9.06 51.41
N SER A 634 -46.04 -9.07 50.12
CA SER A 634 -45.41 -9.90 49.10
C SER A 634 -44.74 -9.01 48.06
N TYR A 635 -43.41 -8.98 48.06
CA TYR A 635 -42.61 -8.14 47.16
C TYR A 635 -41.96 -9.00 46.07
N ALA A 636 -41.97 -8.53 44.83
CA ALA A 636 -41.32 -9.23 43.73
C ALA A 636 -39.78 -9.24 43.91
N ILE A 637 -39.17 -10.35 43.51
CA ILE A 637 -37.74 -10.49 43.29
C ILE A 637 -37.56 -10.64 41.78
N ASP A 638 -37.12 -9.56 41.15
CA ASP A 638 -37.02 -9.40 39.71
C ASP A 638 -35.58 -9.49 39.20
N LEU A 639 -35.42 -9.78 37.91
CA LEU A 639 -34.13 -9.76 37.23
C LEU A 639 -33.65 -8.32 37.03
N THR A 640 -32.35 -8.09 37.19
CA THR A 640 -31.68 -6.85 36.79
C THR A 640 -30.42 -7.14 35.99
N GLY A 641 -29.96 -6.16 35.22
CA GLY A 641 -28.96 -6.35 34.17
C GLY A 641 -29.56 -6.89 32.87
N ALA A 642 -28.84 -6.73 31.77
CA ALA A 642 -29.24 -7.18 30.44
C ALA A 642 -27.99 -7.54 29.62
N ASN A 643 -28.05 -8.66 28.89
CA ASN A 643 -26.96 -9.12 28.04
C ASN A 643 -27.55 -9.69 26.74
N GLY A 644 -27.37 -8.99 25.62
CA GLY A 644 -27.92 -9.38 24.31
C GLY A 644 -27.38 -10.71 23.76
N ASN A 645 -26.35 -11.28 24.40
CA ASN A 645 -25.83 -12.62 24.07
C ASN A 645 -26.71 -13.76 24.61
N TYR A 646 -27.74 -13.46 25.40
CA TYR A 646 -28.66 -14.42 25.99
C TYR A 646 -30.12 -14.05 25.69
N ASP A 647 -30.91 -15.04 25.29
CA ASP A 647 -32.37 -14.93 25.28
C ASP A 647 -32.89 -15.49 26.61
N VAL A 648 -33.46 -14.62 27.45
CA VAL A 648 -33.71 -14.92 28.86
C VAL A 648 -35.19 -15.00 29.16
N THR A 649 -35.69 -16.22 29.39
CA THR A 649 -37.01 -16.42 29.98
C THR A 649 -36.88 -16.40 31.50
N PHE A 650 -37.30 -15.29 32.11
CA PHE A 650 -37.23 -15.09 33.57
C PHE A 650 -38.55 -15.42 34.28
N THR A 651 -38.45 -16.11 35.42
CA THR A 651 -39.55 -16.36 36.37
C THR A 651 -39.28 -15.61 37.68
N PRO A 652 -40.07 -14.56 38.01
CA PRO A 652 -39.93 -13.82 39.26
C PRO A 652 -40.12 -14.70 40.50
N GLY A 653 -39.44 -14.32 41.57
CA GLY A 653 -39.62 -14.88 42.91
C GLY A 653 -40.35 -13.89 43.82
N THR A 654 -40.67 -14.32 45.03
CA THR A 654 -41.33 -13.49 46.05
C THR A 654 -40.48 -13.40 47.31
N LEU A 655 -40.25 -12.17 47.80
CA LEU A 655 -39.84 -11.90 49.17
C LEU A 655 -41.09 -11.60 50.01
N THR A 656 -41.46 -12.53 50.90
CA THR A 656 -42.57 -12.34 51.83
C THR A 656 -42.08 -11.72 53.13
N VAL A 657 -42.56 -10.51 53.45
CA VAL A 657 -42.37 -9.91 54.76
C VAL A 657 -43.53 -10.35 55.66
N THR A 658 -43.22 -11.08 56.72
CA THR A 658 -44.21 -11.57 57.68
C THR A 658 -44.22 -10.69 58.95
N PRO A 659 -45.36 -10.60 59.68
CA PRO A 659 -45.44 -9.80 60.89
C PRO A 659 -44.37 -10.16 61.91
N ARG A 660 -43.89 -9.17 62.66
CA ARG A 660 -43.02 -9.43 63.81
C ARG A 660 -43.90 -9.72 65.03
N ALA A 661 -43.73 -10.90 65.63
CA ALA A 661 -44.47 -11.28 66.83
C ALA A 661 -43.98 -10.47 68.05
N ILE A 662 -44.92 -9.91 68.81
CA ILE A 662 -44.67 -9.20 70.07
C ILE A 662 -45.73 -9.56 71.11
N THR A 663 -45.34 -9.52 72.39
CA THR A 663 -46.24 -9.75 73.53
C THR A 663 -46.43 -8.43 74.28
N VAL A 664 -47.68 -8.03 74.47
CA VAL A 664 -48.06 -6.86 75.27
C VAL A 664 -48.76 -7.35 76.53
N THR A 665 -48.30 -6.90 77.69
CA THR A 665 -48.94 -7.17 78.98
C THR A 665 -49.44 -5.85 79.57
N ALA A 666 -50.70 -5.80 79.99
CA ALA A 666 -51.18 -4.70 80.82
C ALA A 666 -50.59 -4.78 82.23
N ASP A 667 -50.16 -3.65 82.78
CA ASP A 667 -49.49 -3.63 84.07
C ASP A 667 -50.47 -3.94 85.22
N ASP A 668 -50.00 -4.58 86.28
CA ASP A 668 -50.78 -4.76 87.51
C ASP A 668 -50.88 -3.44 88.28
N LEU A 669 -52.09 -2.89 88.35
CA LEU A 669 -52.40 -1.59 88.92
C LEU A 669 -53.18 -1.72 90.25
N ARG A 670 -53.17 -0.67 91.05
CA ARG A 670 -53.78 -0.66 92.39
C ARG A 670 -54.35 0.70 92.77
N LYS A 671 -55.55 0.71 93.33
CA LYS A 671 -56.18 1.91 93.92
C LYS A 671 -56.78 1.62 95.30
N LEU A 672 -57.02 2.68 96.07
CA LEU A 672 -57.82 2.62 97.30
C LEU A 672 -59.30 2.83 96.99
N LEU A 673 -60.17 2.23 97.78
CA LEU A 673 -61.62 2.37 97.67
C LEU A 673 -62.02 3.87 97.68
N GLY A 674 -62.76 4.30 96.66
CA GLY A 674 -63.18 5.70 96.49
C GLY A 674 -62.20 6.61 95.74
N GLN A 675 -61.05 6.11 95.29
CA GLN A 675 -60.18 6.82 94.34
C GLN A 675 -60.64 6.61 92.90
N ALA A 676 -60.29 7.58 92.05
CA ALA A 676 -60.36 7.41 90.58
C ALA A 676 -59.46 6.24 90.13
N ASP A 677 -59.74 5.70 88.95
CA ASP A 677 -58.87 4.69 88.36
C ASP A 677 -57.51 5.29 87.98
N PRO A 678 -56.40 4.56 88.20
CA PRO A 678 -55.13 4.92 87.56
C PRO A 678 -55.28 4.79 86.03
N ALA A 679 -54.49 5.57 85.29
CA ALA A 679 -54.37 5.37 83.85
C ALA A 679 -53.90 3.94 83.57
N LEU A 680 -54.57 3.24 82.64
CA LEU A 680 -54.24 1.87 82.30
C LEU A 680 -52.97 1.86 81.44
N THR A 681 -51.89 1.31 81.97
CA THR A 681 -50.59 1.21 81.29
C THR A 681 -50.29 -0.23 80.88
N TRP A 682 -49.37 -0.38 79.94
CA TRP A 682 -48.90 -1.67 79.43
C TRP A 682 -47.42 -1.56 79.05
N SER A 683 -46.78 -2.72 78.89
CA SER A 683 -45.41 -2.83 78.42
C SER A 683 -45.27 -3.96 77.41
N ILE A 684 -44.31 -3.82 76.49
CA ILE A 684 -43.90 -4.92 75.60
C ILE A 684 -43.03 -5.88 76.41
N THR A 685 -43.57 -7.06 76.71
CA THR A 685 -42.96 -8.08 77.59
C THR A 685 -42.35 -9.25 76.82
N GLY A 686 -42.55 -9.30 75.50
CA GLY A 686 -41.96 -10.30 74.61
C GLY A 686 -41.76 -9.74 73.20
N GLY A 687 -40.68 -10.13 72.53
CA GLY A 687 -40.26 -9.52 71.27
C GLY A 687 -39.79 -8.07 71.44
N SER A 688 -39.75 -7.32 70.34
CA SER A 688 -39.43 -5.88 70.32
C SER A 688 -39.93 -5.22 69.03
N LEU A 689 -40.17 -3.91 69.07
CA LEU A 689 -40.44 -3.13 67.87
C LEU A 689 -39.24 -3.13 66.92
N ALA A 690 -39.47 -2.86 65.64
CA ALA A 690 -38.43 -2.53 64.68
C ALA A 690 -37.64 -1.31 65.16
N SER A 691 -36.35 -1.23 64.84
CA SER A 691 -35.42 -0.21 65.37
C SER A 691 -35.71 1.23 64.94
N PHE A 692 -36.64 1.42 64.01
CA PHE A 692 -37.13 2.71 63.49
C PHE A 692 -38.57 3.02 63.91
N ASP A 693 -39.25 2.09 64.60
CA ASP A 693 -40.63 2.25 65.07
C ASP A 693 -40.69 2.79 66.50
N THR A 694 -41.84 3.35 66.86
CA THR A 694 -42.14 3.83 68.21
C THR A 694 -43.51 3.33 68.63
N GLU A 695 -43.73 3.16 69.94
CA GLU A 695 -44.99 2.63 70.49
C GLU A 695 -46.22 3.41 70.01
N ALA A 696 -46.12 4.75 69.96
CA ALA A 696 -47.18 5.64 69.47
C ALA A 696 -47.40 5.62 67.93
N GLY A 697 -46.47 5.04 67.16
CA GLY A 697 -46.64 4.79 65.72
C GLY A 697 -47.09 3.36 65.40
N VAL A 698 -46.91 2.43 66.34
CA VAL A 698 -47.30 1.02 66.19
C VAL A 698 -48.69 0.76 66.74
N PHE A 699 -49.01 1.30 67.92
CA PHE A 699 -50.25 1.00 68.64
C PHE A 699 -51.26 2.15 68.59
N GLY A 700 -52.54 1.79 68.57
CA GLY A 700 -53.66 2.70 68.77
C GLY A 700 -54.83 2.04 69.49
N GLY A 701 -55.73 2.85 70.04
CA GLY A 701 -56.80 2.38 70.93
C GLY A 701 -56.36 2.28 72.40
N ASP A 702 -57.29 1.89 73.26
CA ASP A 702 -57.17 1.96 74.72
C ASP A 702 -57.37 0.57 75.35
N LEU A 703 -56.70 0.32 76.48
CA LEU A 703 -57.02 -0.81 77.35
C LEU A 703 -58.42 -0.66 77.97
N MET A 704 -59.05 -1.78 78.32
CA MET A 704 -60.34 -1.79 79.02
C MET A 704 -60.28 -2.70 80.24
N ARG A 705 -60.66 -2.17 81.41
CA ARG A 705 -60.83 -3.00 82.62
C ARG A 705 -62.24 -3.57 82.74
N ASP A 706 -62.36 -4.68 83.47
CA ASP A 706 -63.66 -5.18 83.94
C ASP A 706 -64.33 -4.17 84.90
N PRO A 707 -65.65 -3.97 84.79
CA PRO A 707 -66.37 -2.95 85.56
C PRO A 707 -66.63 -3.35 87.02
N GLY A 708 -66.42 -2.40 87.94
CA GLY A 708 -66.76 -2.53 89.35
C GLY A 708 -65.91 -1.65 90.27
N GLU A 709 -66.42 -1.42 91.49
CA GLU A 709 -65.83 -0.52 92.51
C GLU A 709 -65.74 -1.18 93.90
N GLY A 710 -65.89 -2.50 93.99
CA GLY A 710 -65.75 -3.24 95.25
C GLY A 710 -64.28 -3.53 95.58
N VAL A 711 -63.99 -3.89 96.83
CA VAL A 711 -62.67 -4.43 97.19
C VAL A 711 -62.49 -5.78 96.49
N GLY A 712 -61.44 -5.91 95.66
CA GLY A 712 -61.24 -7.08 94.80
C GLY A 712 -60.27 -6.83 93.63
N THR A 713 -60.15 -7.82 92.76
CA THR A 713 -59.30 -7.81 91.55
C THR A 713 -60.17 -7.80 90.29
N TYR A 714 -59.88 -6.91 89.36
CA TYR A 714 -60.58 -6.75 88.08
C TYR A 714 -59.59 -6.91 86.93
N SER A 715 -59.90 -7.70 85.89
CA SER A 715 -58.98 -7.87 84.76
C SER A 715 -58.81 -6.56 83.97
N ILE A 716 -57.58 -6.26 83.54
CA ILE A 716 -57.26 -5.21 82.57
C ILE A 716 -57.00 -5.93 81.24
N ARG A 717 -57.96 -5.80 80.32
CA ARG A 717 -58.00 -6.48 79.03
C ARG A 717 -57.55 -5.56 77.91
N GLN A 718 -57.26 -6.15 76.75
CA GLN A 718 -56.81 -5.46 75.55
C GLN A 718 -57.70 -4.27 75.13
N GLY A 719 -59.02 -4.36 75.35
CA GLY A 719 -59.96 -3.28 75.01
C GLY A 719 -60.01 -3.04 73.50
N THR A 720 -59.61 -1.85 73.06
CA THR A 720 -59.42 -1.48 71.65
C THR A 720 -57.96 -1.38 71.23
N LEU A 721 -57.01 -1.65 72.15
CA LEU A 721 -55.57 -1.58 71.88
C LEU A 721 -55.17 -2.58 70.78
N VAL A 722 -54.72 -2.07 69.65
CA VAL A 722 -54.31 -2.86 68.48
C VAL A 722 -53.03 -2.29 67.87
N ALA A 723 -52.17 -3.16 67.34
CA ALA A 723 -51.03 -2.71 66.54
C ALA A 723 -51.41 -2.58 65.06
N ASN A 724 -50.60 -1.85 64.29
CA ASN A 724 -50.65 -1.89 62.84
C ASN A 724 -50.33 -3.31 62.29
N SER A 725 -50.62 -3.53 61.01
CA SER A 725 -50.52 -4.85 60.35
C SER A 725 -49.10 -5.45 60.28
N ASN A 726 -48.07 -4.72 60.70
CA ASN A 726 -46.69 -5.18 60.68
C ASN A 726 -46.30 -6.03 61.90
N TYR A 727 -47.19 -6.11 62.91
CA TYR A 727 -46.97 -6.84 64.15
C TYR A 727 -48.08 -7.86 64.42
N ASP A 728 -47.69 -9.02 64.92
CA ASP A 728 -48.61 -10.03 65.46
C ASP A 728 -48.59 -9.92 66.99
N VAL A 729 -49.70 -9.47 67.57
CA VAL A 729 -49.77 -9.08 68.99
C VAL A 729 -50.43 -10.19 69.81
N THR A 730 -49.64 -10.85 70.66
CA THR A 730 -50.16 -11.64 71.77
C THR A 730 -50.42 -10.71 72.96
N PHE A 731 -51.67 -10.53 73.35
CA PHE A 731 -52.02 -9.75 74.54
C PHE A 731 -52.13 -10.62 75.80
N VAL A 732 -51.71 -10.07 76.95
CA VAL A 732 -51.80 -10.69 78.27
C VAL A 732 -52.53 -9.75 79.23
N ASP A 733 -53.65 -10.21 79.77
CA ASP A 733 -54.46 -9.48 80.76
C ASP A 733 -53.68 -9.19 82.05
N GLY A 734 -53.70 -7.93 82.49
CA GLY A 734 -53.23 -7.49 83.81
C GLY A 734 -54.37 -7.44 84.83
N THR A 735 -54.13 -6.91 86.03
CA THR A 735 -55.17 -6.73 87.06
C THR A 735 -55.18 -5.35 87.72
N LEU A 736 -56.37 -4.79 87.93
CA LEU A 736 -56.60 -3.65 88.83
C LEU A 736 -57.08 -4.19 90.19
N THR A 737 -56.28 -3.96 91.23
CA THR A 737 -56.64 -4.31 92.62
C THR A 737 -57.19 -3.09 93.37
N ILE A 738 -58.41 -3.20 93.90
CA ILE A 738 -59.05 -2.18 94.75
C ILE A 738 -58.90 -2.61 96.22
N ALA A 739 -58.23 -1.80 97.03
CA ALA A 739 -57.94 -2.08 98.44
C ALA A 739 -58.73 -1.19 99.43
N PRO A 740 -59.07 -1.68 100.64
CA PRO A 740 -59.81 -0.92 101.64
C PRO A 740 -58.97 0.16 102.34
N VAL A 741 -59.64 1.20 102.86
CA VAL A 741 -59.02 2.27 103.67
C VAL A 741 -59.11 1.89 105.16
N ALA A 742 -58.01 2.07 105.92
CA ALA A 742 -57.91 1.71 107.34
C ALA A 742 -57.83 2.95 108.26
N VAL A 743 -58.43 2.87 109.45
CA VAL A 743 -58.47 3.94 110.48
C VAL A 743 -58.42 3.29 111.88
N SER A 744 -57.70 3.88 112.85
CA SER A 744 -57.63 3.34 114.23
C SER A 744 -57.30 4.38 115.32
N VAL A 745 -57.69 4.05 116.57
CA VAL A 745 -57.51 4.77 117.87
C VAL A 745 -57.80 3.73 118.99
N ALA A 746 -57.43 3.82 120.28
CA ALA A 746 -56.69 4.78 121.15
C ALA A 746 -56.21 3.99 122.43
N SER A 747 -55.35 4.44 123.35
CA SER A 747 -54.26 5.44 123.40
C SER A 747 -53.53 5.37 124.78
N LEU A 748 -52.38 6.06 124.92
CA LEU A 748 -51.74 6.57 126.15
C LEU A 748 -51.22 5.63 127.28
N PHE A 749 -49.89 5.66 127.50
CA PHE A 749 -49.10 5.45 128.75
C PHE A 749 -49.04 4.06 129.44
N GLU A 750 -47.94 3.63 130.11
CA GLU A 750 -46.47 3.88 129.98
C GLU A 750 -45.65 2.93 130.92
N ARG A 751 -44.30 2.98 130.81
CA ARG A 751 -43.22 2.42 131.68
C ARG A 751 -42.89 0.92 131.53
N ALA A 752 -41.62 0.49 131.70
CA ALA A 752 -40.49 1.15 132.37
C ALA A 752 -39.15 1.22 131.57
N LEU A 753 -38.26 2.09 132.05
CA LEU A 753 -36.90 2.49 131.59
C LEU A 753 -35.79 1.66 132.30
N PRO A 754 -34.44 1.83 132.09
CA PRO A 754 -33.66 2.93 131.46
C PRO A 754 -32.59 2.44 130.43
N LEU A 755 -31.53 3.15 129.96
CA LEU A 755 -30.76 4.33 130.44
C LEU A 755 -29.86 5.00 129.34
N SER A 756 -29.75 6.35 129.33
CA SER A 756 -28.63 7.20 128.78
C SER A 756 -28.25 7.14 127.28
N LEU A 757 -27.64 8.13 126.60
CA LEU A 757 -27.12 9.49 126.91
C LEU A 757 -27.25 10.35 125.60
N GLN A 758 -27.77 11.59 125.57
CA GLN A 758 -27.06 12.90 125.63
C GLN A 758 -25.86 13.06 124.63
N ALA A 759 -25.62 14.21 123.95
CA ALA A 759 -26.21 15.55 124.00
C ALA A 759 -25.97 16.41 122.73
N ASP A 760 -26.67 17.54 122.64
CA ASP A 760 -26.38 18.79 121.87
C ASP A 760 -25.61 19.76 122.84
N PRO A 761 -24.82 20.81 122.46
CA PRO A 761 -24.69 21.52 121.16
C PRO A 761 -23.25 21.94 120.74
N THR A 762 -23.17 22.94 119.83
CA THR A 762 -22.07 23.93 119.55
C THR A 762 -20.88 23.58 118.63
N GLU A 763 -20.48 24.62 117.88
CA GLU A 763 -19.21 24.92 117.16
C GLU A 763 -18.58 23.92 116.14
N GLY A 764 -18.44 24.40 114.88
CA GLY A 764 -17.14 24.46 114.17
C GLY A 764 -16.68 23.31 113.25
N GLY A 765 -16.44 23.65 111.95
CA GLY A 765 -15.63 22.85 110.99
C GLY A 765 -16.42 21.82 110.16
N ALA A 766 -16.66 22.03 108.85
CA ALA A 766 -15.73 21.83 107.70
C ALA A 766 -15.53 20.33 107.36
N LEU A 767 -15.62 19.82 106.11
CA LEU A 767 -15.48 20.36 104.74
C LEU A 767 -16.81 20.22 103.92
N VAL A 768 -17.27 21.19 103.10
CA VAL A 768 -16.81 21.57 101.73
C VAL A 768 -17.11 20.49 100.66
N LEU A 769 -17.86 20.73 99.57
CA LEU A 769 -18.76 21.85 99.18
C LEU A 769 -19.76 21.37 98.08
N CYS A 770 -20.93 22.02 98.01
CA CYS A 770 -21.77 22.43 96.84
C CYS A 770 -21.64 21.81 95.42
N ASP A 771 -22.67 21.81 94.54
CA ASP A 771 -24.15 22.00 94.67
C ASP A 771 -24.88 21.68 93.33
N THR A 772 -26.19 21.98 93.23
CA THR A 772 -27.10 22.14 92.07
C THR A 772 -26.51 22.69 90.73
N GLY A 773 -27.18 22.63 89.56
CA GLY A 773 -28.48 22.04 89.16
C GLY A 773 -29.24 22.87 88.09
N VAL A 774 -30.06 22.20 87.24
CA VAL A 774 -31.29 22.65 86.54
C VAL A 774 -31.32 24.04 85.80
N LEU A 775 -31.46 24.00 84.46
CA LEU A 775 -31.91 25.08 83.51
C LEU A 775 -30.96 26.30 83.29
N PRO A 776 -31.13 27.18 82.25
CA PRO A 776 -32.13 27.25 81.16
C PRO A 776 -31.50 27.34 79.72
N GLU A 777 -32.04 28.21 78.84
CA GLU A 777 -31.93 28.24 77.37
C GLU A 777 -30.80 29.11 76.75
N ALA A 778 -30.62 28.93 75.42
CA ALA A 778 -30.31 29.93 74.38
C ALA A 778 -28.88 30.50 74.13
N GLU A 779 -28.41 30.22 72.90
CA GLU A 779 -27.72 31.10 71.94
C GLU A 779 -26.29 31.69 72.12
N CYS A 780 -25.65 31.83 70.94
CA CYS A 780 -24.70 32.86 70.51
C CYS A 780 -23.29 33.04 71.14
N ALA A 781 -22.30 32.57 70.35
CA ALA A 781 -21.16 33.37 69.83
C ALA A 781 -19.87 33.62 70.66
N ALA A 782 -18.79 32.99 70.15
CA ALA A 782 -17.56 33.63 69.64
C ALA A 782 -16.30 33.88 70.53
N TYR A 783 -15.23 33.12 70.19
CA TYR A 783 -13.80 33.52 70.12
C TYR A 783 -13.02 33.86 71.44
N PRO A 784 -11.66 33.89 71.45
CA PRO A 784 -10.69 33.60 70.37
C PRO A 784 -9.61 32.53 70.68
N HIS A 785 -8.81 32.24 69.64
CA HIS A 785 -7.57 31.44 69.57
C HIS A 785 -6.44 31.93 70.53
N PRO A 786 -5.41 31.10 70.85
CA PRO A 786 -4.36 30.67 69.88
C PRO A 786 -3.87 29.20 70.02
N ALA A 787 -3.06 28.59 69.13
CA ALA A 787 -2.84 28.77 67.68
C ALA A 787 -1.94 27.64 67.11
N ASN A 788 -2.06 27.33 65.79
CA ASN A 788 -0.98 26.85 64.87
C ASN A 788 -0.31 25.46 65.10
N ARG A 789 0.00 24.60 64.10
CA ARG A 789 -0.26 24.50 62.63
C ARG A 789 -0.38 23.00 62.27
N GLY A 790 -0.97 22.55 61.15
CA GLY A 790 -1.75 23.24 60.11
C GLY A 790 -1.52 22.68 58.69
N LEU A 791 -2.49 22.96 57.79
CA LEU A 791 -2.40 22.99 56.31
C LEU A 791 -2.41 21.62 55.56
N ALA A 792 -3.07 21.45 54.39
CA ALA A 792 -3.83 22.41 53.57
C ALA A 792 -5.06 21.79 52.84
N HIS A 793 -6.18 22.55 52.87
CA HIS A 793 -7.07 22.97 51.75
C HIS A 793 -7.55 21.96 50.67
N VAL A 794 -8.87 21.75 50.45
CA VAL A 794 -9.89 22.64 49.78
C VAL A 794 -9.62 22.71 48.26
N GLY A 795 -10.57 22.49 47.33
CA GLY A 795 -12.02 22.76 47.28
C GLY A 795 -12.25 23.82 46.16
N PHE A 796 -13.27 23.76 45.32
CA PHE A 796 -14.70 23.93 45.63
C PHE A 796 -15.62 23.29 44.56
N ALA A 797 -16.94 23.34 44.76
CA ALA A 797 -17.93 22.73 43.88
C ALA A 797 -18.31 23.59 42.65
N GLN A 798 -18.65 22.88 41.56
CA GLN A 798 -19.88 23.13 40.82
C GLN A 798 -20.51 21.77 40.46
#